data_AF-B2W4M9-F1
#
_entry.id   AF-B2W4M9-F1
#
_cell.length_a   1.000
_cell.length_b   1.000
_cell.length_c   1.000
_cell.angle_alpha   90.00
_cell.angle_beta   90.00
_cell.angle_gamma   90.00
#
_symmetry.space_group_name_H-M   'P 1'
#
loop_
_entity.id
_entity.type
_entity.pdbx_description
1 polymer ?
#
loop_
_entity_poly.entity_id
_entity_poly.type
_entity_poly.pdbx_seq_one_letter_code
_entity_poly.pdbx_strand_id
1 'polypeptide(L)'
;MAHPPPRSAFPSNILNPAVTSTPSPALSHHSTTPGSAGSNNNTFLMSASPVRSRRSAAEGYKPKMISTIGAKPACLVNASVTYVGDDQIYAFGGFDQYTDEEPVLTRLVYNHVLRLNLVTRQWNLVDNYGDIPGVRMGHTACLWQGNKLLVFGGENEHRQHLADVIVFDLKTAHWTQPELHGPIPRGRARHSAVIYDDKLYISGGQTGHDSVLDDICYLDLKTWTWSRTWRFVPRYDHASWIWNGRIWIFGGINDDMEKSNEIWWLDLRGSPEFEHAMKYGTADRQLTSSRHRYPMPASGQLATGSTGYTANSSVQSYHGMSSSRSPYVAPGSISSLKFHSSPNLPSQAAGTHFHIFSSGCMLDFVTPAELSCETSLSSLELDSLRWQKLAEGKDLYSPNYRWHYCTTNPEGTHAWLLGSPIESANDGNHNGEYLSDVLAIDLRKYGILGNELASDTRSKMMPSSDANVSSHLTGIGADLSLTFDQPPESGSGADFIITADPDDDDYVDVATPDANGASTVVTPVSRPIHVHKLILHARWPHFARLWSAQMAEFHSKKMHIPEPYSAVRAFLFYLYTDSIAPNPQNGPSLSDVAGMLVMSNIYDMPRLRLLCVNRLGRELDIEHAAIIWERAATAGEDWLKQRAATFCMDNFGRIVRTAGYRNLSPASLIELSCEAAPEARIIGGEDLDLLTQVTGRSFHGSSRKRSLGSTGVLTGGEDDEIEEAEDDGMDVN
;
A
#
# COMPACT_ATOMS: atom_id res chain seq x y z
N MET A 1 -83.15 -8.34 -38.59
CA MET A 1 -84.30 -9.20 -38.93
C MET A 1 -83.83 -10.66 -38.84
N ALA A 2 -84.70 -11.62 -38.53
CA ALA A 2 -84.46 -13.08 -38.63
C ALA A 2 -83.30 -13.73 -37.82
N HIS A 3 -83.68 -14.27 -36.65
CA HIS A 3 -83.38 -15.65 -36.15
C HIS A 3 -83.51 -16.77 -37.24
N PRO A 4 -83.28 -18.11 -36.97
CA PRO A 4 -82.95 -18.83 -35.71
C PRO A 4 -81.73 -19.85 -35.69
N PRO A 5 -81.86 -21.22 -35.72
CA PRO A 5 -81.23 -22.18 -34.75
C PRO A 5 -80.33 -23.26 -35.45
N PRO A 6 -80.08 -24.54 -35.03
CA PRO A 6 -80.32 -25.37 -33.79
C PRO A 6 -79.02 -25.68 -32.98
N ARG A 7 -78.96 -26.24 -31.75
CA ARG A 7 -79.63 -27.26 -30.88
C ARG A 7 -78.99 -28.68 -30.84
N SER A 8 -78.65 -29.12 -29.61
CA SER A 8 -78.82 -30.49 -29.04
C SER A 8 -77.90 -31.64 -29.55
N ALA A 9 -77.73 -32.79 -28.83
CA ALA A 9 -78.52 -33.36 -27.72
C ALA A 9 -77.75 -34.24 -26.69
N PHE A 10 -78.44 -34.47 -25.56
CA PHE A 10 -78.24 -35.41 -24.42
C PHE A 10 -78.52 -36.90 -24.80
N PRO A 11 -78.46 -37.95 -23.91
CA PRO A 11 -78.39 -38.00 -22.42
C PRO A 11 -77.20 -38.88 -21.90
N SER A 12 -77.14 -39.64 -20.79
CA SER A 12 -78.07 -40.18 -19.76
C SER A 12 -77.27 -40.83 -18.59
N ASN A 13 -77.78 -41.22 -17.39
CA ASN A 13 -78.94 -40.88 -16.52
C ASN A 13 -78.88 -41.74 -15.21
N ILE A 14 -79.52 -41.31 -14.10
CA ILE A 14 -80.19 -42.15 -13.04
C ILE A 14 -79.28 -42.99 -12.08
N LEU A 15 -79.49 -43.10 -10.74
CA LEU A 15 -80.55 -42.66 -9.79
C LEU A 15 -80.04 -42.40 -8.34
N ASN A 16 -80.91 -41.78 -7.51
CA ASN A 16 -80.91 -41.48 -6.06
C ASN A 16 -81.34 -42.71 -5.18
N PRO A 17 -81.65 -42.65 -3.84
CA PRO A 17 -81.77 -41.53 -2.84
C PRO A 17 -80.89 -41.72 -1.55
N ALA A 18 -80.67 -40.81 -0.58
CA ALA A 18 -81.29 -39.59 0.00
C ALA A 18 -81.90 -39.79 1.42
N VAL A 19 -81.72 -38.81 2.35
CA VAL A 19 -82.58 -38.37 3.50
C VAL A 19 -81.77 -37.50 4.49
N THR A 20 -82.42 -36.54 5.17
CA THR A 20 -81.80 -35.54 6.08
C THR A 20 -82.57 -35.35 7.39
N SER A 21 -81.88 -35.25 8.54
CA SER A 21 -82.32 -34.49 9.74
C SER A 21 -81.20 -34.34 10.81
N THR A 22 -81.39 -33.39 11.73
CA THR A 22 -80.50 -32.96 12.83
C THR A 22 -81.25 -33.10 14.19
N PRO A 23 -80.72 -32.77 15.41
CA PRO A 23 -79.44 -32.13 15.78
C PRO A 23 -78.66 -32.72 17.00
N SER A 24 -77.53 -32.06 17.29
CA SER A 24 -76.62 -31.97 18.47
C SER A 24 -77.19 -32.21 19.91
N PRO A 25 -76.38 -32.41 20.99
CA PRO A 25 -74.99 -31.87 21.15
C PRO A 25 -73.91 -32.62 22.00
N ALA A 26 -72.69 -32.04 21.93
CA ALA A 26 -71.68 -31.83 23.00
C ALA A 26 -70.43 -32.76 23.16
N LEU A 27 -69.31 -32.10 23.55
CA LEU A 27 -68.06 -32.57 24.20
C LEU A 27 -66.93 -33.29 23.40
N SER A 28 -66.04 -32.45 22.84
CA SER A 28 -64.55 -32.47 22.99
C SER A 28 -63.77 -33.78 23.27
N HIS A 29 -62.78 -34.11 22.42
CA HIS A 29 -61.32 -33.92 22.70
C HIS A 29 -60.45 -34.27 21.45
N HIS A 30 -59.24 -33.68 21.33
CA HIS A 30 -58.33 -33.89 20.19
C HIS A 30 -57.31 -35.03 20.39
N SER A 31 -57.06 -35.86 19.36
CA SER A 31 -55.77 -36.53 19.08
C SER A 31 -55.75 -37.25 17.69
N THR A 32 -54.62 -37.89 17.35
CA THR A 32 -54.34 -38.90 16.28
C THR A 32 -54.25 -38.51 14.78
N THR A 33 -52.99 -38.30 14.33
CA THR A 33 -52.18 -39.03 13.31
C THR A 33 -52.64 -40.42 12.79
N PRO A 34 -51.94 -41.12 11.82
CA PRO A 34 -51.26 -40.72 10.56
C PRO A 34 -51.34 -41.79 9.39
N GLY A 35 -50.59 -41.60 8.28
CA GLY A 35 -50.11 -42.67 7.35
C GLY A 35 -50.79 -42.74 5.96
N SER A 36 -50.20 -43.30 4.88
CA SER A 36 -48.85 -43.84 4.60
C SER A 36 -48.55 -43.76 3.07
N ALA A 37 -47.40 -43.23 2.61
CA ALA A 37 -46.13 -43.89 2.20
C ALA A 37 -46.11 -44.65 0.83
N GLY A 38 -45.17 -44.31 -0.09
CA GLY A 38 -44.98 -45.07 -1.35
C GLY A 38 -44.00 -44.56 -2.44
N SER A 39 -42.68 -44.71 -2.24
CA SER A 39 -41.62 -44.90 -3.28
C SER A 39 -41.29 -43.83 -4.36
N ASN A 40 -40.07 -43.25 -4.25
CA ASN A 40 -38.95 -43.16 -5.23
C ASN A 40 -39.24 -42.95 -6.75
N ASN A 41 -38.48 -42.18 -7.56
CA ASN A 41 -37.19 -41.47 -7.43
C ASN A 41 -36.96 -40.62 -8.75
N ASN A 42 -35.92 -39.79 -8.98
CA ASN A 42 -34.73 -39.38 -8.21
C ASN A 42 -34.26 -37.97 -8.66
N THR A 43 -34.23 -36.94 -7.79
CA THR A 43 -33.51 -35.67 -8.02
C THR A 43 -33.09 -35.07 -6.67
N PHE A 44 -31.78 -34.90 -6.43
CA PHE A 44 -31.29 -34.38 -5.15
C PHE A 44 -31.28 -32.84 -5.12
N LEU A 45 -32.37 -32.25 -4.65
CA LEU A 45 -32.34 -30.91 -4.06
C LEU A 45 -31.53 -30.99 -2.75
N MET A 46 -30.38 -30.33 -2.69
CA MET A 46 -29.71 -30.11 -1.41
C MET A 46 -30.56 -29.16 -0.58
N SER A 47 -31.02 -29.61 0.58
CA SER A 47 -31.65 -28.74 1.56
C SER A 47 -30.69 -27.62 1.95
N ALA A 48 -31.19 -26.38 2.00
CA ALA A 48 -30.42 -25.25 2.51
C ALA A 48 -29.88 -25.61 3.89
N SER A 49 -28.55 -25.61 4.01
CA SER A 49 -27.89 -25.92 5.29
C SER A 49 -28.40 -24.94 6.35
N PRO A 50 -28.67 -25.39 7.60
CA PRO A 50 -29.10 -24.50 8.65
C PRO A 50 -28.14 -23.32 8.76
N VAL A 51 -28.67 -22.11 8.95
CA VAL A 51 -27.86 -20.92 9.21
C VAL A 51 -27.21 -21.09 10.57
N ARG A 52 -26.08 -21.83 10.61
CA ARG A 52 -25.04 -21.62 11.61
C ARG A 52 -24.75 -20.14 11.55
N SER A 53 -25.02 -19.44 12.66
CA SER A 53 -24.43 -18.13 12.91
C SER A 53 -22.92 -18.31 12.75
N ARG A 54 -22.38 -17.86 11.60
CA ARG A 54 -20.95 -17.90 11.36
C ARG A 54 -20.35 -16.99 12.43
N ARG A 55 -19.45 -17.55 13.25
CA ARG A 55 -18.46 -16.72 13.94
C ARG A 55 -17.84 -15.83 12.87
N SER A 56 -17.75 -14.53 13.16
CA SER A 56 -17.36 -13.54 12.17
C SER A 56 -16.06 -13.93 11.47
N ALA A 57 -15.91 -13.57 10.19
CA ALA A 57 -14.63 -13.59 9.51
C ALA A 57 -13.76 -12.47 10.12
N ALA A 58 -13.17 -12.74 11.28
CA ALA A 58 -12.56 -11.77 12.17
C ALA A 58 -11.25 -12.31 12.77
N GLU A 59 -10.33 -12.67 11.90
CA GLU A 59 -8.94 -13.01 12.23
C GLU A 59 -8.01 -12.54 11.08
N GLY A 60 -8.10 -11.23 10.80
CA GLY A 60 -7.20 -10.49 9.93
C GLY A 60 -6.99 -9.08 10.50
N TYR A 61 -5.83 -8.48 10.23
CA TYR A 61 -5.49 -7.16 10.79
C TYR A 61 -6.42 -6.07 10.27
N LYS A 62 -7.22 -5.48 11.18
CA LYS A 62 -8.01 -4.28 10.92
C LYS A 62 -7.40 -3.06 11.62
N PRO A 63 -7.19 -1.92 10.92
CA PRO A 63 -6.72 -0.69 11.54
C PRO A 63 -7.57 -0.21 12.71
N LYS A 64 -6.92 0.45 13.68
CA LYS A 64 -7.54 0.87 14.93
C LYS A 64 -8.12 2.27 14.81
N MET A 65 -9.45 2.38 14.82
CA MET A 65 -10.15 3.65 15.00
C MET A 65 -9.92 4.19 16.42
N ILE A 66 -9.57 5.47 16.52
CA ILE A 66 -9.35 6.22 17.76
C ILE A 66 -10.24 7.45 17.73
N SER A 67 -11.41 7.36 18.39
CA SER A 67 -12.26 8.53 18.57
C SER A 67 -11.67 9.48 19.61
N THR A 68 -11.72 10.78 19.31
CA THR A 68 -11.07 11.85 20.06
C THR A 68 -12.07 12.64 20.91
N ILE A 69 -11.53 13.39 21.88
CA ILE A 69 -12.26 14.28 22.81
C ILE A 69 -11.54 15.63 22.97
N GLY A 70 -12.16 16.57 23.66
CA GLY A 70 -11.58 17.91 23.91
C GLY A 70 -11.87 18.90 22.78
N ALA A 71 -10.94 19.82 22.54
CA ALA A 71 -11.09 20.92 21.60
C ALA A 71 -10.84 20.46 20.15
N LYS A 72 -11.77 19.66 19.60
CA LYS A 72 -11.69 19.16 18.22
C LYS A 72 -11.58 20.32 17.23
N PRO A 73 -10.56 20.37 16.35
CA PRO A 73 -10.54 21.33 15.26
C PRO A 73 -11.61 21.00 14.22
N ALA A 74 -12.12 22.01 13.54
CA ALA A 74 -12.90 21.83 12.31
C ALA A 74 -12.05 21.11 11.24
N CYS A 75 -12.70 20.47 10.28
CA CYS A 75 -12.11 19.89 9.08
C CYS A 75 -11.69 20.97 8.07
N LEU A 76 -10.86 21.92 8.53
CA LEU A 76 -10.27 22.97 7.70
C LEU A 76 -9.57 22.38 6.49
N VAL A 77 -9.51 23.13 5.40
CA VAL A 77 -8.79 22.76 4.17
C VAL A 77 -7.40 23.38 4.18
N ASN A 78 -6.41 22.66 3.64
CA ASN A 78 -5.02 23.10 3.51
C ASN A 78 -4.35 23.55 4.84
N ALA A 79 -4.68 22.93 5.97
CA ALA A 79 -3.87 23.02 7.18
C ALA A 79 -2.61 22.13 7.07
N SER A 80 -1.63 22.33 7.95
CA SER A 80 -0.53 21.37 8.13
C SER A 80 -0.82 20.45 9.30
N VAL A 81 -0.66 19.13 9.12
CA VAL A 81 -0.77 18.13 10.19
C VAL A 81 0.50 17.28 10.26
N THR A 82 1.14 17.23 11.43
CA THR A 82 2.47 16.62 11.61
C THR A 82 2.54 15.82 12.91
N TYR A 83 2.87 14.53 12.82
CA TYR A 83 3.30 13.74 13.97
C TYR A 83 4.70 14.17 14.42
N VAL A 84 4.91 14.39 15.72
CA VAL A 84 6.16 15.01 16.25
C VAL A 84 6.96 14.14 17.23
N GLY A 85 6.54 12.89 17.46
CA GLY A 85 7.05 12.05 18.54
C GLY A 85 6.12 12.04 19.75
N ASP A 86 6.47 11.23 20.76
CA ASP A 86 5.77 11.10 22.04
C ASP A 86 4.24 10.94 21.93
N ASP A 87 3.76 10.22 20.92
CA ASP A 87 2.33 10.05 20.59
C ASP A 87 1.56 11.38 20.37
N GLN A 88 2.24 12.46 19.97
CA GLN A 88 1.64 13.76 19.67
C GLN A 88 1.53 14.02 18.15
N ILE A 89 0.36 14.49 17.73
CA ILE A 89 0.13 15.11 16.42
C ILE A 89 -0.20 16.59 16.63
N TYR A 90 0.45 17.47 15.88
CA TYR A 90 0.13 18.89 15.83
C TYR A 90 -0.60 19.24 14.53
N ALA A 91 -1.63 20.08 14.62
CA ALA A 91 -2.33 20.69 13.51
C ALA A 91 -2.20 22.21 13.59
N PHE A 92 -1.97 22.88 12.45
CA PHE A 92 -1.77 24.33 12.39
C PHE A 92 -2.25 24.94 11.06
N GLY A 93 -2.95 26.07 11.18
CA GLY A 93 -3.48 26.86 10.06
C GLY A 93 -4.63 26.19 9.31
N GLY A 94 -4.80 26.54 8.03
CA GLY A 94 -5.89 26.12 7.16
C GLY A 94 -7.04 27.14 7.09
N PHE A 95 -8.04 26.87 6.25
CA PHE A 95 -9.23 27.71 6.07
C PHE A 95 -10.53 26.91 6.11
N ASP A 96 -11.64 27.53 6.51
CA ASP A 96 -12.98 26.92 6.44
C ASP A 96 -13.57 27.06 5.03
N GLN A 97 -14.15 25.99 4.51
CA GLN A 97 -14.73 25.91 3.16
C GLN A 97 -16.24 26.22 3.12
N TYR A 98 -16.92 26.29 4.26
CA TYR A 98 -18.39 26.42 4.31
C TYR A 98 -18.90 27.82 4.70
N THR A 99 -18.01 28.79 4.91
CA THR A 99 -18.35 30.11 5.47
C THR A 99 -18.63 31.20 4.41
N ASP A 100 -19.10 30.82 3.22
CA ASP A 100 -19.35 31.74 2.09
C ASP A 100 -20.71 32.49 2.18
N GLU A 101 -21.49 32.31 3.25
CA GLU A 101 -22.79 32.97 3.48
C GLU A 101 -22.67 34.39 4.09
N GLU A 102 -22.07 35.31 3.34
CA GLU A 102 -22.37 36.77 3.23
C GLU A 102 -21.28 37.45 2.35
N PRO A 103 -21.50 38.64 1.76
CA PRO A 103 -20.82 39.00 0.52
C PRO A 103 -19.40 39.59 0.67
N VAL A 104 -18.48 38.97 -0.07
CA VAL A 104 -17.24 39.52 -0.65
C VAL A 104 -15.98 39.60 0.24
N LEU A 105 -15.06 38.68 -0.08
CA LEU A 105 -13.59 38.75 -0.09
C LEU A 105 -12.79 37.99 0.98
N THR A 106 -13.29 37.79 2.21
CA THR A 106 -12.50 37.20 3.30
C THR A 106 -12.82 35.72 3.55
N ARG A 107 -11.93 34.81 3.16
CA ARG A 107 -11.94 33.41 3.65
C ARG A 107 -11.61 33.41 5.15
N LEU A 108 -12.29 32.60 5.96
CA LEU A 108 -11.87 32.38 7.35
C LEU A 108 -10.65 31.46 7.38
N VAL A 109 -9.46 32.08 7.35
CA VAL A 109 -8.15 31.43 7.51
C VAL A 109 -7.73 31.51 8.98
N TYR A 110 -7.09 30.46 9.50
CA TYR A 110 -6.71 30.37 10.91
C TYR A 110 -5.18 30.36 11.12
N ASN A 111 -4.75 30.58 12.36
CA ASN A 111 -3.39 30.37 12.86
C ASN A 111 -3.37 29.55 14.17
N HIS A 112 -4.48 28.91 14.54
CA HIS A 112 -4.55 28.11 15.76
C HIS A 112 -3.57 26.93 15.71
N VAL A 113 -2.86 26.69 16.82
CA VAL A 113 -2.04 25.50 17.03
C VAL A 113 -2.84 24.54 17.91
N LEU A 114 -3.17 23.36 17.39
CA LEU A 114 -3.85 22.31 18.16
C LEU A 114 -2.97 21.08 18.26
N ARG A 115 -2.99 20.43 19.43
CA ARG A 115 -2.25 19.19 19.73
C ARG A 115 -3.22 18.08 20.10
N LEU A 116 -3.19 16.99 19.33
CA LEU A 116 -3.77 15.71 19.69
C LEU A 116 -2.72 14.85 20.39
N ASN A 117 -3.05 14.40 21.59
CA ASN A 117 -2.34 13.29 22.24
C ASN A 117 -3.06 11.98 21.90
N LEU A 118 -2.38 11.01 21.27
CA LEU A 118 -3.00 9.76 20.81
C LEU A 118 -3.30 8.77 21.96
N VAL A 119 -2.58 8.86 23.08
CA VAL A 119 -2.79 8.01 24.27
C VAL A 119 -4.06 8.43 25.02
N THR A 120 -4.17 9.73 25.35
CA THR A 120 -5.38 10.29 26.01
C THR A 120 -6.51 10.59 25.04
N ARG A 121 -6.22 10.57 23.73
CA ARG A 121 -7.15 10.87 22.62
C ARG A 121 -7.70 12.30 22.65
N GLN A 122 -6.99 13.21 23.32
CA GLN A 122 -7.49 14.55 23.60
C GLN A 122 -6.84 15.59 22.69
N TRP A 123 -7.67 16.28 21.91
CA TRP A 123 -7.32 17.54 21.27
C TRP A 123 -7.31 18.67 22.30
N ASN A 124 -6.26 19.49 22.25
CA ASN A 124 -6.13 20.71 23.05
C ASN A 124 -5.67 21.84 22.15
N LEU A 125 -6.23 23.04 22.32
CA LEU A 125 -5.60 24.27 21.85
C LEU A 125 -4.28 24.46 22.62
N VAL A 126 -3.23 24.90 21.94
CA VAL A 126 -1.92 25.12 22.54
C VAL A 126 -1.73 26.61 22.80
N ASP A 127 -1.68 26.99 24.08
CA ASP A 127 -1.21 28.31 24.50
C ASP A 127 0.22 28.51 23.96
N ASN A 128 0.40 29.51 23.12
CA ASN A 128 1.66 29.74 22.40
C ASN A 128 2.05 31.22 22.39
N TYR A 129 3.35 31.47 22.27
CA TYR A 129 3.98 32.77 22.57
C TYR A 129 5.02 33.15 21.51
N GLY A 130 5.53 34.38 21.58
CA GLY A 130 6.61 34.86 20.71
C GLY A 130 6.13 35.48 19.40
N ASP A 131 6.84 35.19 18.32
CA ASP A 131 6.59 35.71 16.97
C ASP A 131 5.41 34.98 16.30
N ILE A 132 4.22 35.04 16.91
CA ILE A 132 3.06 34.24 16.50
C ILE A 132 2.69 34.56 15.03
N PRO A 133 2.63 33.54 14.15
CA PRO A 133 2.34 33.73 12.74
C PRO A 133 0.93 34.28 12.50
N GLY A 134 0.81 35.17 11.51
CA GLY A 134 -0.48 35.52 10.91
C GLY A 134 -1.15 34.31 10.24
N VAL A 135 -2.47 34.41 10.07
CA VAL A 135 -3.34 33.36 9.50
C VAL A 135 -2.85 32.89 8.13
N ARG A 136 -2.82 31.56 7.93
CA ARG A 136 -2.30 30.95 6.71
C ARG A 136 -2.85 29.57 6.41
N MET A 137 -2.93 29.27 5.12
CA MET A 137 -3.29 27.96 4.54
C MET A 137 -2.28 27.57 3.45
N GLY A 138 -2.15 26.28 3.16
CA GLY A 138 -1.27 25.78 2.10
C GLY A 138 0.21 26.00 2.35
N HIS A 139 0.60 26.26 3.59
CA HIS A 139 1.99 26.25 4.05
C HIS A 139 2.46 24.80 4.30
N THR A 140 3.77 24.60 4.31
CA THR A 140 4.37 23.33 4.77
C THR A 140 4.85 23.45 6.21
N ALA A 141 4.67 22.40 7.01
CA ALA A 141 5.31 22.25 8.32
C ALA A 141 6.17 20.97 8.33
N CYS A 142 7.45 21.11 8.67
CA CYS A 142 8.40 19.99 8.71
C CYS A 142 8.99 19.83 10.11
N LEU A 143 9.02 18.59 10.63
CA LEU A 143 9.67 18.27 11.90
C LEU A 143 11.20 18.41 11.76
N TRP A 144 11.79 19.25 12.58
CA TRP A 144 13.23 19.54 12.61
C TRP A 144 13.79 19.27 14.01
N GLN A 145 14.98 18.64 14.07
CA GLN A 145 15.70 18.25 15.29
C GLN A 145 14.88 17.43 16.32
N GLY A 146 13.72 16.88 15.92
CA GLY A 146 12.81 16.13 16.79
C GLY A 146 12.07 16.97 17.84
N ASN A 147 12.24 18.30 17.85
CA ASN A 147 11.60 19.17 18.85
C ASN A 147 11.13 20.54 18.31
N LYS A 148 11.20 20.77 17.00
CA LYS A 148 10.78 22.02 16.36
C LYS A 148 9.97 21.74 15.10
N LEU A 149 8.99 22.58 14.80
CA LEU A 149 8.35 22.61 13.48
C LEU A 149 8.89 23.81 12.70
N LEU A 150 9.42 23.56 11.51
CA LEU A 150 9.74 24.59 10.53
C LEU A 150 8.52 24.81 9.63
N VAL A 151 7.91 26.00 9.74
CA VAL A 151 6.85 26.45 8.84
C VAL A 151 7.44 27.32 7.74
N PHE A 152 7.02 27.11 6.50
CA PHE A 152 7.37 27.97 5.38
C PHE A 152 6.15 28.30 4.49
N GLY A 153 6.01 29.59 4.16
CA GLY A 153 5.07 30.10 3.18
C GLY A 153 3.58 29.99 3.58
N GLY A 154 2.74 29.77 2.57
CA GLY A 154 1.27 29.74 2.64
C GLY A 154 0.59 30.93 1.97
N GLU A 155 -0.74 30.90 1.89
CA GLU A 155 -1.61 32.02 1.50
C GLU A 155 -2.33 32.55 2.74
N ASN A 156 -2.35 33.89 2.95
CA ASN A 156 -3.10 34.53 4.03
C ASN A 156 -4.54 34.90 3.62
N GLU A 157 -5.34 35.39 4.56
CA GLU A 157 -6.73 35.84 4.33
C GLU A 157 -6.88 36.90 3.20
N HIS A 158 -5.83 37.68 2.92
CA HIS A 158 -5.78 38.67 1.84
C HIS A 158 -5.29 38.10 0.49
N ARG A 159 -5.21 36.77 0.36
CA ARG A 159 -4.65 36.03 -0.79
C ARG A 159 -3.17 36.33 -1.09
N GLN A 160 -2.45 36.91 -0.13
CA GLN A 160 -1.02 37.20 -0.28
C GLN A 160 -0.24 35.91 0.00
N HIS A 161 0.63 35.57 -0.95
CA HIS A 161 1.45 34.38 -0.87
C HIS A 161 2.77 34.69 -0.14
N LEU A 162 3.03 33.96 0.94
CA LEU A 162 4.08 34.24 1.91
C LEU A 162 5.41 33.54 1.54
N ALA A 163 6.52 34.13 1.96
CA ALA A 163 7.89 33.61 1.79
C ALA A 163 8.66 33.57 3.12
N ASP A 164 7.95 33.69 4.24
CA ASP A 164 8.52 33.67 5.58
C ASP A 164 8.83 32.24 6.03
N VAL A 165 9.83 32.15 6.91
CA VAL A 165 10.20 30.94 7.63
C VAL A 165 9.96 31.26 9.10
N ILE A 166 9.23 30.41 9.82
CA ILE A 166 8.98 30.60 11.26
C ILE A 166 9.15 29.25 11.95
N VAL A 167 9.83 29.25 13.10
CA VAL A 167 10.12 28.05 13.87
C VAL A 167 9.22 27.99 15.10
N PHE A 168 8.49 26.90 15.29
CA PHE A 168 7.77 26.62 16.55
C PHE A 168 8.58 25.64 17.39
N ASP A 169 8.95 26.01 18.63
CA ASP A 169 9.56 25.07 19.57
C ASP A 169 8.48 24.29 20.34
N LEU A 170 8.47 22.97 20.18
CA LEU A 170 7.46 22.07 20.74
C LEU A 170 7.56 21.91 22.27
N LYS A 171 8.68 22.31 22.88
CA LYS A 171 8.92 22.20 24.33
C LYS A 171 8.56 23.48 25.07
N THR A 172 8.73 24.65 24.44
CA THR A 172 8.40 25.95 25.05
C THR A 172 7.14 26.60 24.49
N ALA A 173 6.50 26.00 23.48
CA ALA A 173 5.36 26.55 22.74
C ALA A 173 5.62 27.98 22.22
N HIS A 174 6.86 28.26 21.81
CA HIS A 174 7.30 29.58 21.39
C HIS A 174 7.61 29.61 19.89
N TRP A 175 7.04 30.58 19.19
CA TRP A 175 7.38 30.91 17.81
C TRP A 175 8.58 31.85 17.77
N THR A 176 9.52 31.62 16.86
CA THR A 176 10.63 32.53 16.58
C THR A 176 10.84 32.69 15.08
N GLN A 177 10.99 33.92 14.61
CA GLN A 177 11.39 34.20 13.24
C GLN A 177 12.92 34.33 13.14
N PRO A 178 13.63 33.44 12.41
CA PRO A 178 15.07 33.52 12.22
C PRO A 178 15.44 34.66 11.26
N GLU A 179 16.63 35.24 11.44
CA GLU A 179 17.17 36.18 10.45
C GLU A 179 17.59 35.42 9.19
N LEU A 180 16.96 35.74 8.06
CA LEU A 180 17.18 35.04 6.79
C LEU A 180 18.19 35.79 5.91
N HIS A 181 19.03 35.03 5.22
CA HIS A 181 20.06 35.53 4.31
C HIS A 181 19.93 34.93 2.90
N GLY A 182 20.65 35.50 1.93
CA GLY A 182 20.60 35.06 0.53
C GLY A 182 19.35 35.57 -0.23
N PRO A 183 19.11 35.08 -1.46
CA PRO A 183 17.98 35.47 -2.27
C PRO A 183 16.70 34.74 -1.82
N ILE A 184 15.88 35.41 -1.01
CA ILE A 184 14.58 34.89 -0.55
C ILE A 184 13.73 34.47 -1.77
N PRO A 185 13.17 33.24 -1.80
CA PRO A 185 12.38 32.75 -2.92
C PRO A 185 11.03 33.48 -3.06
N ARG A 186 10.39 33.32 -4.24
CA ARG A 186 9.01 33.81 -4.44
C ARG A 186 8.07 33.18 -3.41
N GLY A 187 7.23 34.03 -2.81
CA GLY A 187 6.19 33.62 -1.88
C GLY A 187 5.15 32.72 -2.55
N ARG A 188 4.73 31.69 -1.84
CA ARG A 188 4.03 30.53 -2.42
C ARG A 188 3.17 29.78 -1.40
N ALA A 189 2.17 29.08 -1.92
CA ALA A 189 1.37 28.11 -1.20
C ALA A 189 1.32 26.79 -2.00
N ARG A 190 0.86 25.70 -1.38
CA ARG A 190 0.65 24.38 -2.03
C ARG A 190 1.92 23.78 -2.64
N HIS A 191 3.09 24.24 -2.18
CA HIS A 191 4.39 23.69 -2.51
C HIS A 191 4.68 22.45 -1.66
N SER A 192 5.72 21.71 -2.05
CA SER A 192 6.21 20.57 -1.25
C SER A 192 7.58 20.88 -0.65
N ALA A 193 7.79 20.44 0.59
CA ALA A 193 9.00 20.73 1.36
C ALA A 193 9.54 19.48 2.06
N VAL A 194 10.87 19.34 2.09
CA VAL A 194 11.55 18.22 2.74
C VAL A 194 12.89 18.66 3.34
N ILE A 195 13.25 18.15 4.52
CA ILE A 195 14.53 18.42 5.18
C ILE A 195 15.52 17.29 4.90
N TYR A 196 16.72 17.63 4.46
CA TYR A 196 17.83 16.68 4.29
C TYR A 196 19.19 17.39 4.41
N ASP A 197 20.17 16.77 5.08
CA ASP A 197 21.52 17.32 5.29
C ASP A 197 21.51 18.77 5.86
N ASP A 198 20.66 19.00 6.86
CA ASP A 198 20.35 20.32 7.44
C ASP A 198 19.97 21.41 6.42
N LYS A 199 19.37 21.02 5.30
CA LYS A 199 18.82 21.92 4.29
C LYS A 199 17.31 21.65 4.13
N LEU A 200 16.50 22.69 4.22
CA LEU A 200 15.06 22.64 3.90
C LEU A 200 14.89 22.91 2.41
N TYR A 201 14.63 21.86 1.63
CA TYR A 201 14.34 21.96 0.20
C TYR A 201 12.87 22.34 -0.02
N ILE A 202 12.63 23.32 -0.89
CA ILE A 202 11.29 23.78 -1.30
C ILE A 202 11.16 23.55 -2.80
N SER A 203 10.04 22.97 -3.24
CA SER A 203 9.77 22.67 -4.65
C SER A 203 8.35 23.07 -5.08
N GLY A 204 8.24 23.75 -6.23
CA GLY A 204 6.98 24.09 -6.87
C GLY A 204 6.04 24.95 -6.01
N GLY A 205 4.74 24.70 -6.13
CA GLY A 205 3.65 25.46 -5.52
C GLY A 205 2.92 26.38 -6.50
N GLN A 206 2.02 27.19 -5.97
CA GLN A 206 1.26 28.22 -6.67
C GLN A 206 1.66 29.62 -6.16
N THR A 207 1.55 30.65 -7.00
CA THR A 207 1.77 32.05 -6.60
C THR A 207 0.89 33.03 -7.38
N GLY A 208 0.10 33.84 -6.67
CA GLY A 208 -0.95 34.65 -7.31
C GLY A 208 -2.06 33.78 -7.90
N HIS A 209 -2.85 34.34 -8.82
CA HIS A 209 -4.12 33.71 -9.24
C HIS A 209 -3.92 32.33 -9.91
N ASP A 210 -3.05 32.22 -10.92
CA ASP A 210 -2.89 31.00 -11.72
C ASP A 210 -1.42 30.63 -12.07
N SER A 211 -0.41 31.22 -11.42
CA SER A 211 0.99 30.86 -11.73
C SER A 211 1.40 29.62 -10.93
N VAL A 212 1.49 28.46 -11.60
CA VAL A 212 2.24 27.31 -11.09
C VAL A 212 3.74 27.68 -11.07
N LEU A 213 4.46 27.21 -10.07
CA LEU A 213 5.90 27.43 -9.90
C LEU A 213 6.70 26.24 -10.42
N ASP A 214 7.74 26.53 -11.21
CA ASP A 214 8.63 25.56 -11.83
C ASP A 214 10.04 25.60 -11.21
N ASP A 215 10.17 25.97 -9.92
CA ASP A 215 11.45 26.13 -9.24
C ASP A 215 11.68 25.18 -8.05
N ILE A 216 12.96 24.92 -7.79
CA ILE A 216 13.48 24.29 -6.57
C ILE A 216 14.57 25.17 -5.96
N CYS A 217 14.63 25.22 -4.64
CA CYS A 217 15.68 25.88 -3.86
C CYS A 217 15.84 25.19 -2.49
N TYR A 218 16.86 25.59 -1.74
CA TYR A 218 16.99 25.18 -0.34
C TYR A 218 17.35 26.34 0.59
N LEU A 219 16.93 26.23 1.84
CA LEU A 219 17.42 27.02 2.96
C LEU A 219 18.41 26.18 3.77
N ASP A 220 19.65 26.63 3.88
CA ASP A 220 20.64 26.02 4.77
C ASP A 220 20.29 26.37 6.24
N LEU A 221 19.97 25.37 7.05
CA LEU A 221 19.47 25.52 8.42
C LEU A 221 20.60 25.70 9.46
N LYS A 222 21.86 25.64 9.04
CA LYS A 222 23.04 25.96 9.87
C LYS A 222 23.40 27.45 9.77
N THR A 223 23.13 28.07 8.62
CA THR A 223 23.50 29.45 8.27
C THR A 223 22.33 30.37 7.93
N TRP A 224 21.10 29.86 8.00
CA TRP A 224 19.84 30.54 7.63
C TRP A 224 19.89 31.24 6.27
N THR A 225 20.66 30.67 5.34
CA THR A 225 20.94 31.26 4.02
C THR A 225 20.23 30.47 2.93
N TRP A 226 19.42 31.15 2.12
CA TRP A 226 18.81 30.60 0.92
C TRP A 226 19.83 30.37 -0.20
N SER A 227 19.67 29.28 -0.95
CA SER A 227 20.32 29.06 -2.24
C SER A 227 19.73 29.99 -3.31
N ARG A 228 20.41 30.12 -4.45
CA ARG A 228 19.70 30.51 -5.69
C ARG A 228 18.57 29.52 -6.01
N THR A 229 17.53 29.97 -6.70
CA THR A 229 16.52 29.08 -7.28
C THR A 229 17.03 28.45 -8.58
N TRP A 230 16.55 27.26 -8.88
CA TRP A 230 16.78 26.56 -10.16
C TRP A 230 15.48 26.05 -10.75
N ARG A 231 15.44 25.90 -12.07
CA ARG A 231 14.25 25.44 -12.78
C ARG A 231 14.11 23.92 -12.72
N PHE A 232 13.00 23.45 -12.17
CA PHE A 232 12.61 22.06 -11.96
C PHE A 232 11.16 21.86 -12.46
N VAL A 233 10.44 20.85 -11.94
CA VAL A 233 9.14 20.41 -12.49
C VAL A 233 7.99 21.33 -12.02
N PRO A 234 7.20 21.93 -12.93
CA PRO A 234 6.03 22.73 -12.55
C PRO A 234 4.92 21.86 -11.96
N ARG A 235 4.57 22.10 -10.69
CA ARG A 235 3.38 21.53 -10.03
C ARG A 235 3.12 22.12 -8.63
N TYR A 236 1.89 21.92 -8.14
CA TYR A 236 1.46 22.16 -6.76
C TYR A 236 0.65 20.96 -6.22
N ASP A 237 0.38 20.89 -4.92
CA ASP A 237 -0.25 19.76 -4.20
C ASP A 237 0.50 18.41 -4.37
N HIS A 238 1.79 18.45 -4.71
CA HIS A 238 2.61 17.25 -4.86
C HIS A 238 3.25 16.81 -3.54
N ALA A 239 3.42 15.51 -3.39
CA ALA A 239 4.24 14.95 -2.32
C ALA A 239 5.72 14.93 -2.75
N SER A 240 6.62 15.19 -1.80
CA SER A 240 8.06 15.06 -1.99
C SER A 240 8.71 14.42 -0.78
N TRP A 241 9.77 13.65 -1.00
CA TRP A 241 10.51 12.94 0.03
C TRP A 241 11.95 12.64 -0.42
N ILE A 242 12.77 12.16 0.50
CA ILE A 242 14.18 11.83 0.24
C ILE A 242 14.37 10.32 0.33
N TRP A 243 15.00 9.73 -0.69
CA TRP A 243 15.46 8.34 -0.65
C TRP A 243 16.76 8.19 -1.44
N ASN A 244 17.75 7.50 -0.87
CA ASN A 244 19.04 7.21 -1.51
C ASN A 244 19.74 8.45 -2.11
N GLY A 245 19.80 9.56 -1.36
CA GLY A 245 20.43 10.82 -1.81
C GLY A 245 19.69 11.57 -2.92
N ARG A 246 18.43 11.20 -3.20
CA ARG A 246 17.57 11.82 -4.21
C ARG A 246 16.36 12.47 -3.57
N ILE A 247 15.96 13.63 -4.07
CA ILE A 247 14.59 14.13 -3.91
C ILE A 247 13.71 13.40 -4.92
N TRP A 248 12.60 12.86 -4.45
CA TRP A 248 11.55 12.26 -5.26
C TRP A 248 10.29 13.12 -5.16
N ILE A 249 9.52 13.20 -6.24
CA ILE A 249 8.24 13.92 -6.32
C ILE A 249 7.21 13.09 -7.09
N PHE A 250 5.99 13.02 -6.58
CA PHE A 250 4.84 12.37 -7.23
C PHE A 250 3.53 13.13 -6.99
N GLY A 251 2.55 12.90 -7.86
CA GLY A 251 1.24 13.52 -7.77
C GLY A 251 1.29 15.03 -7.97
N GLY A 252 0.29 15.72 -7.41
CA GLY A 252 0.05 17.14 -7.63
C GLY A 252 -0.54 17.46 -9.02
N ILE A 253 -0.82 18.73 -9.23
CA ILE A 253 -1.45 19.28 -10.44
C ILE A 253 -0.41 20.14 -11.18
N ASN A 254 -0.36 20.01 -12.51
CA ASN A 254 0.57 20.75 -13.37
C ASN A 254 -0.01 22.09 -13.87
N ASP A 255 0.80 22.83 -14.63
CA ASP A 255 0.43 24.10 -15.32
C ASP A 255 -0.72 23.93 -16.33
N ASP A 256 -0.95 22.69 -16.79
CA ASP A 256 -2.01 22.30 -17.73
C ASP A 256 -3.31 21.85 -16.98
N MET A 257 -3.36 22.03 -15.65
CA MET A 257 -4.39 21.58 -14.70
C MET A 257 -4.67 20.07 -14.62
N GLU A 258 -3.78 19.22 -15.16
CA GLU A 258 -3.85 17.77 -15.07
C GLU A 258 -3.23 17.24 -13.77
N LYS A 259 -3.85 16.21 -13.15
CA LYS A 259 -3.20 15.40 -12.11
C LYS A 259 -2.01 14.63 -12.69
N SER A 260 -0.85 14.67 -12.02
CA SER A 260 0.39 14.09 -12.56
C SER A 260 0.67 12.66 -12.08
N ASN A 261 0.36 11.68 -12.93
CA ASN A 261 0.72 10.25 -12.74
C ASN A 261 2.22 9.96 -13.01
N GLU A 262 3.09 10.96 -12.81
CA GLU A 262 4.51 10.90 -13.13
C GLU A 262 5.34 11.06 -11.86
N ILE A 263 6.22 10.08 -11.62
CA ILE A 263 7.26 10.18 -10.60
C ILE A 263 8.51 10.82 -11.20
N TRP A 264 9.01 11.84 -10.54
CA TRP A 264 10.21 12.59 -10.92
C TRP A 264 11.24 12.49 -9.78
N TRP A 265 12.53 12.48 -10.12
CA TRP A 265 13.58 12.55 -9.11
C TRP A 265 14.80 13.36 -9.55
N LEU A 266 15.52 13.87 -8.54
CA LEU A 266 16.71 14.71 -8.63
C LEU A 266 17.80 14.08 -7.77
N ASP A 267 18.92 13.66 -8.35
CA ASP A 267 20.07 13.13 -7.60
C ASP A 267 20.93 14.29 -7.06
N LEU A 268 21.00 14.43 -5.73
CA LEU A 268 21.71 15.53 -5.07
C LEU A 268 23.22 15.29 -4.97
N ARG A 269 23.66 14.03 -5.11
CA ARG A 269 25.04 13.59 -4.87
C ARG A 269 25.97 13.98 -6.02
N GLY A 270 27.23 14.28 -5.71
CA GLY A 270 28.22 14.71 -6.70
C GLY A 270 27.92 16.07 -7.32
N SER A 271 27.00 16.84 -6.74
CA SER A 271 26.57 18.16 -7.20
C SER A 271 27.05 19.21 -6.20
N PRO A 272 28.15 19.93 -6.49
CA PRO A 272 28.80 20.82 -5.51
C PRO A 272 27.87 21.87 -4.91
N GLU A 273 26.87 22.33 -5.67
CA GLU A 273 25.86 23.29 -5.21
C GLU A 273 24.88 22.77 -4.14
N PHE A 274 24.73 21.46 -4.00
CA PHE A 274 23.92 20.84 -2.93
C PHE A 274 24.79 20.35 -1.78
N GLU A 275 26.03 19.94 -2.04
CA GLU A 275 26.95 19.48 -1.00
C GLU A 275 27.46 20.65 -0.14
N HIS A 276 27.89 21.75 -0.77
CA HIS A 276 28.53 22.87 -0.09
C HIS A 276 27.60 24.09 0.04
N ALA A 277 27.54 24.68 1.24
CA ALA A 277 26.88 25.96 1.46
C ALA A 277 27.48 27.04 0.54
N MET A 278 26.63 27.77 -0.18
CA MET A 278 27.06 28.72 -1.20
C MET A 278 27.86 29.88 -0.61
N LYS A 279 29.16 29.94 -0.97
CA LYS A 279 30.01 31.08 -0.65
C LYS A 279 29.64 32.25 -1.56
N TYR A 280 28.75 33.12 -1.07
CA TYR A 280 28.40 34.40 -1.72
C TYR A 280 29.61 35.35 -1.79
N GLY A 281 30.48 35.12 -2.78
CA GLY A 281 31.59 36.00 -3.12
C GLY A 281 31.10 37.34 -3.68
N THR A 282 31.89 38.39 -3.51
CA THR A 282 31.54 39.79 -3.83
C THR A 282 31.41 40.11 -5.33
N ALA A 283 31.34 39.10 -6.22
CA ALA A 283 31.35 39.25 -7.67
C ALA A 283 29.94 39.29 -8.31
N ASP A 284 28.98 38.49 -7.83
CA ASP A 284 27.68 38.29 -8.51
C ASP A 284 26.69 39.48 -8.42
N ARG A 285 27.09 40.58 -7.76
CA ARG A 285 26.27 41.77 -7.54
C ARG A 285 25.93 42.59 -8.81
N GLN A 286 26.28 42.08 -10.01
CA GLN A 286 26.02 42.72 -11.30
C GLN A 286 25.03 41.96 -12.21
N LEU A 287 24.63 40.73 -11.89
CA LEU A 287 23.71 39.96 -12.75
C LEU A 287 22.22 40.29 -12.56
N THR A 288 21.87 41.17 -11.61
CA THR A 288 20.48 41.57 -11.29
C THR A 288 19.90 42.65 -12.22
N SER A 289 20.44 42.88 -13.42
CA SER A 289 19.77 43.67 -14.46
C SER A 289 20.28 43.40 -15.88
N SER A 290 19.64 42.46 -16.60
CA SER A 290 19.66 42.50 -18.06
C SER A 290 18.51 41.72 -18.71
N ARG A 291 17.80 42.36 -19.65
CA ARG A 291 16.90 41.67 -20.59
C ARG A 291 17.75 41.02 -21.69
N HIS A 292 18.10 39.75 -21.55
CA HIS A 292 18.82 39.02 -22.59
C HIS A 292 17.88 38.67 -23.77
N ARG A 293 18.09 39.32 -24.92
CA ARG A 293 17.66 38.79 -26.22
C ARG A 293 18.70 37.77 -26.69
N TYR A 294 18.28 36.57 -27.04
CA TYR A 294 19.15 35.59 -27.69
C TYR A 294 19.40 35.96 -29.16
N PRO A 295 20.64 35.88 -29.67
CA PRO A 295 20.90 35.89 -31.10
C PRO A 295 20.58 34.51 -31.71
N MET A 296 20.06 34.50 -32.94
CA MET A 296 19.84 33.25 -33.69
C MET A 296 21.19 32.63 -34.12
N PRO A 297 21.39 31.31 -33.98
CA PRO A 297 22.55 30.63 -34.55
C PRO A 297 22.40 30.49 -36.07
N ALA A 298 23.47 30.79 -36.81
CA ALA A 298 23.55 30.51 -38.24
C ALA A 298 23.86 29.02 -38.50
N SER A 299 23.52 28.53 -39.70
CA SER A 299 23.77 27.16 -40.11
C SER A 299 25.27 26.86 -40.29
N GLY A 300 25.74 25.78 -39.64
CA GLY A 300 27.09 25.24 -39.78
C GLY A 300 27.05 23.71 -39.76
N GLN A 301 27.91 23.07 -40.57
CA GLN A 301 27.86 21.63 -40.82
C GLN A 301 28.63 20.80 -39.78
N LEU A 302 28.20 19.56 -39.58
CA LEU A 302 28.91 18.55 -38.78
C LEU A 302 30.21 18.11 -39.45
N ALA A 303 31.26 17.93 -38.66
CA ALA A 303 32.46 17.17 -39.03
C ALA A 303 32.47 15.83 -38.27
N THR A 304 32.89 14.75 -38.94
CA THR A 304 32.77 13.38 -38.43
C THR A 304 34.11 12.72 -38.08
N GLY A 305 34.12 11.98 -36.97
CA GLY A 305 35.16 11.04 -36.53
C GLY A 305 34.66 10.30 -35.29
N SER A 306 34.46 8.97 -35.31
CA SER A 306 35.51 7.93 -35.25
C SER A 306 36.23 7.94 -33.89
N THR A 307 36.02 7.00 -32.95
CA THR A 307 35.26 5.72 -32.94
C THR A 307 34.88 5.34 -31.50
N GLY A 308 33.73 4.70 -31.29
CA GLY A 308 33.39 4.05 -30.00
C GLY A 308 31.92 3.64 -29.92
N TYR A 309 31.63 2.37 -29.66
CA TYR A 309 30.29 1.78 -29.69
C TYR A 309 29.28 2.48 -28.75
N THR A 310 28.23 3.06 -29.32
CA THR A 310 27.00 3.45 -28.59
C THR A 310 26.05 2.26 -28.49
N ALA A 311 25.54 1.96 -27.29
CA ALA A 311 24.54 0.92 -27.10
C ALA A 311 23.15 1.35 -27.63
N ASN A 312 22.39 0.40 -28.17
CA ASN A 312 21.07 0.65 -28.76
C ASN A 312 19.98 0.80 -27.68
N SER A 313 19.73 2.02 -27.21
CA SER A 313 18.51 2.40 -26.47
C SER A 313 17.50 3.05 -27.43
N SER A 314 16.75 2.22 -28.16
CA SER A 314 15.79 2.67 -29.19
C SER A 314 14.50 3.26 -28.60
N VAL A 315 14.60 4.43 -27.97
CA VAL A 315 13.44 5.26 -27.60
C VAL A 315 12.89 5.89 -28.88
N GLN A 316 11.79 5.33 -29.42
CA GLN A 316 11.08 5.93 -30.55
C GLN A 316 10.35 7.20 -30.09
N SER A 317 10.99 8.35 -30.27
CA SER A 317 10.42 9.66 -29.99
C SER A 317 9.32 10.01 -31.00
N TYR A 318 8.08 9.62 -30.70
CA TYR A 318 6.91 10.14 -31.42
C TYR A 318 6.79 11.65 -31.19
N HIS A 319 7.02 12.45 -32.24
CA HIS A 319 6.76 13.89 -32.22
C HIS A 319 5.26 14.18 -32.25
N GLY A 320 4.62 14.14 -31.08
CA GLY A 320 3.45 14.96 -30.81
C GLY A 320 3.87 16.42 -30.73
N MET A 321 3.11 17.33 -31.35
CA MET A 321 3.38 18.77 -31.31
C MET A 321 3.19 19.30 -29.89
N SER A 322 4.27 19.76 -29.25
CA SER A 322 4.22 20.46 -27.97
C SER A 322 5.17 21.65 -27.97
N SER A 323 4.86 22.66 -27.16
CA SER A 323 5.66 23.87 -27.00
C SER A 323 7.08 23.53 -26.55
N SER A 324 8.08 24.30 -26.98
CA SER A 324 9.47 24.13 -26.55
C SER A 324 9.65 24.65 -25.11
N ARG A 325 9.07 23.93 -24.14
CA ARG A 325 9.44 24.04 -22.72
C ARG A 325 10.96 23.85 -22.64
N SER A 326 11.66 24.82 -22.05
CA SER A 326 13.12 24.83 -21.94
C SER A 326 13.64 23.61 -21.15
N PRO A 327 14.95 23.28 -21.19
CA PRO A 327 15.48 22.26 -20.29
C PRO A 327 15.24 22.65 -18.82
N TYR A 328 15.09 21.64 -17.97
CA TYR A 328 15.22 21.82 -16.52
C TYR A 328 16.70 22.03 -16.18
N VAL A 329 17.00 22.84 -15.16
CA VAL A 329 18.35 23.37 -14.90
C VAL A 329 18.71 23.33 -13.40
N ALA A 330 18.08 22.43 -12.63
CA ALA A 330 18.58 22.05 -11.32
C ALA A 330 19.92 21.29 -11.45
N PRO A 331 20.88 21.44 -10.52
CA PRO A 331 22.11 20.65 -10.50
C PRO A 331 21.82 19.16 -10.36
N GLY A 332 22.78 18.31 -10.76
CA GLY A 332 22.62 16.86 -10.69
C GLY A 332 21.76 16.28 -11.81
N SER A 333 21.43 14.99 -11.68
CA SER A 333 20.66 14.27 -12.70
C SER A 333 19.17 14.29 -12.39
N ILE A 334 18.38 14.82 -13.33
CA ILE A 334 16.91 14.81 -13.33
C ILE A 334 16.45 13.59 -14.13
N SER A 335 15.43 12.89 -13.63
CA SER A 335 14.80 11.78 -14.35
C SER A 335 13.32 11.64 -13.98
N SER A 336 12.57 10.96 -14.83
CA SER A 336 11.11 10.84 -14.74
C SER A 336 10.61 9.50 -15.27
N LEU A 337 9.54 8.98 -14.68
CA LEU A 337 8.78 7.83 -15.20
C LEU A 337 7.27 8.12 -15.16
N LYS A 338 6.57 7.84 -16.25
CA LYS A 338 5.11 7.93 -16.36
C LYS A 338 4.50 6.54 -16.32
N PHE A 339 3.53 6.33 -15.43
CA PHE A 339 2.78 5.07 -15.37
C PHE A 339 1.56 5.14 -16.31
N HIS A 340 1.52 4.28 -17.32
CA HIS A 340 0.41 4.22 -18.29
C HIS A 340 -0.70 3.27 -17.85
N SER A 341 -0.35 2.05 -17.44
CA SER A 341 -1.28 1.06 -16.89
C SER A 341 -0.54 -0.05 -16.14
N SER A 342 -1.21 -0.63 -15.14
CA SER A 342 -0.84 -1.85 -14.41
C SER A 342 -2.06 -2.28 -13.59
N PRO A 343 -2.32 -3.58 -13.36
CA PRO A 343 -3.38 -4.01 -12.44
C PRO A 343 -3.16 -3.54 -10.98
N ASN A 344 -1.93 -3.14 -10.65
CA ASN A 344 -1.56 -2.60 -9.32
C ASN A 344 -1.45 -1.07 -9.28
N LEU A 345 -1.68 -0.35 -10.40
CA LEU A 345 -1.59 1.11 -10.43
C LEU A 345 -2.91 1.73 -9.93
N PRO A 346 -2.91 2.54 -8.86
CA PRO A 346 -4.12 3.21 -8.39
C PRO A 346 -4.71 4.15 -9.45
N SER A 347 -6.03 4.10 -9.62
CA SER A 347 -6.75 5.04 -10.47
C SER A 347 -6.69 6.45 -9.87
N GLN A 348 -5.93 7.36 -10.49
CA GLN A 348 -5.75 8.73 -10.01
C GLN A 348 -7.01 9.61 -10.17
N ALA A 349 -8.09 9.06 -10.75
CA ALA A 349 -9.43 9.65 -10.78
C ALA A 349 -10.33 9.17 -9.63
N ALA A 350 -9.91 8.15 -8.87
CA ALA A 350 -10.68 7.55 -7.80
C ALA A 350 -10.33 8.17 -6.44
N GLY A 351 -11.34 8.65 -5.71
CA GLY A 351 -11.20 9.01 -4.30
C GLY A 351 -10.26 10.19 -4.00
N THR A 352 -9.81 10.25 -2.75
CA THR A 352 -8.75 11.16 -2.29
C THR A 352 -7.47 10.35 -2.07
N HIS A 353 -6.35 10.86 -2.57
CA HIS A 353 -5.03 10.22 -2.45
C HIS A 353 -4.21 10.86 -1.33
N PHE A 354 -3.70 10.06 -0.40
CA PHE A 354 -2.66 10.49 0.54
C PHE A 354 -1.36 9.74 0.25
N HIS A 355 -0.37 10.49 -0.24
CA HIS A 355 0.97 9.98 -0.50
C HIS A 355 1.86 10.16 0.74
N ILE A 356 2.40 9.07 1.27
CA ILE A 356 3.45 9.10 2.31
C ILE A 356 4.65 8.26 1.88
N PHE A 357 5.82 8.51 2.47
CA PHE A 357 7.02 7.73 2.22
C PHE A 357 7.37 6.84 3.43
N SER A 358 7.71 5.58 3.16
CA SER A 358 8.34 4.70 4.14
C SER A 358 9.16 3.60 3.46
N SER A 359 10.30 3.25 4.05
CA SER A 359 11.03 2.00 3.76
C SER A 359 11.54 1.83 2.32
N GLY A 360 11.75 2.93 1.59
CA GLY A 360 12.08 2.88 0.15
C GLY A 360 10.87 2.70 -0.77
N CYS A 361 9.66 2.78 -0.23
CA CYS A 361 8.40 2.79 -0.95
C CYS A 361 7.67 4.13 -0.76
N MET A 362 7.04 4.62 -1.83
CA MET A 362 5.91 5.54 -1.69
C MET A 362 4.65 4.71 -1.42
N LEU A 363 3.83 5.11 -0.45
CA LEU A 363 2.51 4.54 -0.18
C LEU A 363 1.44 5.51 -0.68
N ASP A 364 0.41 4.97 -1.33
CA ASP A 364 -0.77 5.70 -1.81
C ASP A 364 -2.02 5.14 -1.11
N PHE A 365 -2.60 5.95 -0.22
CA PHE A 365 -3.87 5.66 0.44
C PHE A 365 -5.00 6.29 -0.37
N VAL A 366 -5.72 5.47 -1.14
CA VAL A 366 -6.89 5.91 -1.91
C VAL A 366 -8.14 5.74 -1.06
N THR A 367 -8.61 6.81 -0.43
CA THR A 367 -9.76 6.81 0.46
C THR A 367 -11.06 7.15 -0.28
N PRO A 368 -12.25 6.81 0.27
CA PRO A 368 -13.53 7.14 -0.35
C PRO A 368 -13.69 8.65 -0.65
N ALA A 369 -14.41 8.95 -1.72
CA ALA A 369 -14.99 10.26 -2.01
C ALA A 369 -16.52 10.09 -2.22
N GLU A 370 -17.24 11.19 -2.39
CA GLU A 370 -18.71 11.26 -2.31
C GLU A 370 -19.48 10.40 -3.33
N LEU A 371 -18.82 9.95 -4.40
CA LEU A 371 -19.32 8.99 -5.38
C LEU A 371 -18.41 7.76 -5.36
N SER A 372 -18.99 6.55 -5.46
CA SER A 372 -18.30 5.28 -5.20
C SER A 372 -17.05 5.08 -6.07
N CYS A 373 -15.89 5.27 -5.45
CA CYS A 373 -14.58 5.13 -6.08
C CYS A 373 -13.90 3.82 -5.66
N GLU A 374 -13.01 3.31 -6.51
CA GLU A 374 -12.05 2.27 -6.12
C GLU A 374 -11.19 2.80 -4.97
N THR A 375 -11.03 2.02 -3.91
CA THR A 375 -10.24 2.40 -2.72
C THR A 375 -9.22 1.32 -2.41
N SER A 376 -8.04 1.73 -1.94
CA SER A 376 -6.94 0.80 -1.66
C SER A 376 -5.89 1.39 -0.72
N LEU A 377 -4.99 0.53 -0.25
CA LEU A 377 -3.62 0.91 0.06
C LEU A 377 -2.70 0.24 -0.96
N SER A 378 -1.91 1.03 -1.67
CA SER A 378 -0.94 0.57 -2.67
C SER A 378 0.44 1.14 -2.39
N SER A 379 1.49 0.48 -2.89
CA SER A 379 2.87 0.93 -2.76
C SER A 379 3.61 0.93 -4.10
N LEU A 380 4.49 1.90 -4.26
CA LEU A 380 5.45 2.01 -5.35
C LEU A 380 6.86 1.88 -4.76
N GLU A 381 7.52 0.77 -5.07
CA GLU A 381 8.90 0.51 -4.66
C GLU A 381 9.87 1.34 -5.51
N LEU A 382 10.69 2.21 -4.90
CA LEU A 382 11.46 3.22 -5.63
C LEU A 382 12.71 2.68 -6.33
N ASP A 383 13.20 1.51 -5.93
CA ASP A 383 14.40 0.89 -6.54
C ASP A 383 14.07 0.00 -7.76
N SER A 384 12.92 -0.68 -7.78
CA SER A 384 12.44 -1.41 -8.97
C SER A 384 11.39 -0.65 -9.80
N LEU A 385 10.86 0.46 -9.30
CA LEU A 385 9.78 1.28 -9.88
C LEU A 385 8.52 0.48 -10.19
N ARG A 386 8.18 -0.48 -9.30
CA ARG A 386 7.03 -1.37 -9.42
C ARG A 386 5.94 -1.03 -8.42
N TRP A 387 4.71 -0.97 -8.93
CA TRP A 387 3.49 -0.86 -8.14
C TRP A 387 3.02 -2.22 -7.62
N GLN A 388 2.62 -2.24 -6.35
CA GLN A 388 2.02 -3.39 -5.66
C GLN A 388 0.80 -2.93 -4.86
N LYS A 389 -0.36 -3.55 -5.07
CA LYS A 389 -1.50 -3.38 -4.16
C LYS A 389 -1.16 -4.08 -2.84
N LEU A 390 -1.37 -3.42 -1.71
CA LEU A 390 -1.11 -3.98 -0.37
C LEU A 390 -2.39 -4.47 0.32
N ALA A 391 -3.50 -3.75 0.17
CA ALA A 391 -4.82 -4.15 0.66
C ALA A 391 -5.95 -3.43 -0.09
N GLU A 392 -7.15 -4.02 -0.06
CA GLU A 392 -8.38 -3.40 -0.57
C GLU A 392 -8.91 -2.35 0.41
N GLY A 393 -9.47 -1.26 -0.11
CA GLY A 393 -9.99 -0.17 0.72
C GLY A 393 -11.17 -0.58 1.60
N LYS A 394 -11.90 -1.64 1.25
CA LYS A 394 -12.97 -2.25 2.05
C LYS A 394 -12.49 -2.82 3.39
N ASP A 395 -11.21 -3.19 3.49
CA ASP A 395 -10.61 -3.79 4.69
C ASP A 395 -10.01 -2.71 5.61
N LEU A 396 -9.52 -1.62 5.01
CA LEU A 396 -8.94 -0.45 5.69
C LEU A 396 -10.00 0.54 6.18
N TYR A 397 -10.89 0.98 5.27
CA TYR A 397 -11.74 2.15 5.45
C TYR A 397 -13.19 1.74 5.72
N SER A 398 -13.86 2.46 6.62
CA SER A 398 -15.33 2.46 6.66
C SER A 398 -15.86 3.35 5.54
N PRO A 399 -16.89 2.96 4.77
CA PRO A 399 -17.46 3.80 3.72
C PRO A 399 -18.13 5.06 4.27
N ASN A 400 -18.50 5.08 5.55
CA ASN A 400 -19.19 6.19 6.21
C ASN A 400 -18.20 7.21 6.82
N TYR A 401 -16.97 7.33 6.30
CA TYR A 401 -15.93 8.22 6.84
C TYR A 401 -15.24 9.01 5.74
N ARG A 402 -15.04 10.32 6.00
CA ARG A 402 -14.24 11.23 5.19
C ARG A 402 -12.90 11.44 5.88
N TRP A 403 -11.82 11.29 5.12
CA TRP A 403 -10.45 11.51 5.60
C TRP A 403 -9.89 12.78 4.97
N HIS A 404 -9.30 13.64 5.78
CA HIS A 404 -8.84 14.98 5.36
C HIS A 404 -7.31 15.12 5.44
N TYR A 405 -6.67 14.36 6.33
CA TYR A 405 -5.23 14.45 6.58
C TYR A 405 -4.60 13.08 6.77
N CYS A 406 -3.34 12.94 6.35
CA CYS A 406 -2.49 11.79 6.65
C CYS A 406 -1.17 12.26 7.26
N THR A 407 -0.65 11.54 8.25
CA THR A 407 0.69 11.76 8.80
C THR A 407 1.33 10.42 9.21
N THR A 408 2.66 10.38 9.29
CA THR A 408 3.44 9.17 9.59
C THR A 408 4.54 9.48 10.60
N ASN A 409 5.01 8.49 11.36
CA ASN A 409 6.11 8.69 12.29
C ASN A 409 7.47 8.73 11.56
N PRO A 410 8.53 9.32 12.16
CA PRO A 410 9.86 9.37 11.53
C PRO A 410 10.45 7.99 11.17
N GLU A 411 10.08 6.95 11.93
CA GLU A 411 10.42 5.56 11.65
C GLU A 411 9.76 5.01 10.38
N GLY A 412 8.66 5.61 9.90
CA GLY A 412 7.84 5.06 8.81
C GLY A 412 7.15 3.74 9.16
N THR A 413 6.97 3.41 10.44
CA THR A 413 6.33 2.16 10.90
C THR A 413 4.82 2.30 11.08
N HIS A 414 4.31 3.52 11.27
CA HIS A 414 2.89 3.80 11.49
C HIS A 414 2.40 4.98 10.65
N ALA A 415 1.14 4.92 10.23
CA ALA A 415 0.42 6.02 9.60
C ALA A 415 -0.89 6.30 10.34
N TRP A 416 -1.30 7.57 10.33
CA TRP A 416 -2.56 8.04 10.89
C TRP A 416 -3.32 8.84 9.83
N LEU A 417 -4.53 8.38 9.50
CA LEU A 417 -5.51 9.20 8.78
C LEU A 417 -6.41 9.90 9.79
N LEU A 418 -6.64 11.20 9.63
CA LEU A 418 -7.50 12.00 10.50
C LEU A 418 -8.72 12.49 9.71
N GLY A 419 -9.90 12.42 10.33
CA GLY A 419 -11.15 12.72 9.65
C GLY A 419 -12.38 12.63 10.55
N SER A 420 -13.54 12.45 9.91
CA SER A 420 -14.85 12.41 10.56
C SER A 420 -15.76 11.33 9.94
N PRO A 421 -16.81 10.91 10.65
CA PRO A 421 -17.97 10.29 10.02
C PRO A 421 -18.57 11.20 8.94
N ILE A 422 -19.21 10.58 7.95
CA ILE A 422 -20.11 11.25 7.01
C ILE A 422 -21.51 11.18 7.62
N GLU A 423 -22.01 12.30 8.13
CA GLU A 423 -23.38 12.38 8.66
C GLU A 423 -24.40 12.47 7.51
N SER A 424 -25.46 11.66 7.58
CA SER A 424 -26.57 11.74 6.63
C SER A 424 -27.39 13.01 6.89
N ALA A 425 -27.55 13.85 5.88
CA ALA A 425 -28.10 15.22 5.95
C ALA A 425 -29.61 15.32 6.29
N ASN A 426 -30.04 14.73 7.40
CA ASN A 426 -31.42 14.68 7.88
C ASN A 426 -31.68 15.51 9.15
N ASP A 427 -30.65 15.83 9.94
CA ASP A 427 -30.77 16.81 11.03
C ASP A 427 -30.40 18.20 10.49
N GLY A 428 -31.38 19.11 10.45
CA GLY A 428 -31.27 20.46 9.88
C GLY A 428 -30.46 21.46 10.73
N ASN A 429 -29.36 21.01 11.32
CA ASN A 429 -28.48 21.80 12.17
C ASN A 429 -27.02 21.56 11.76
N HIS A 430 -26.52 22.37 10.82
CA HIS A 430 -25.14 22.31 10.32
C HIS A 430 -24.10 22.66 11.40
N ASN A 431 -23.84 21.73 12.31
CA ASN A 431 -22.58 21.68 13.03
C ASN A 431 -21.51 21.28 12.01
N GLY A 432 -20.49 22.12 11.81
CA GLY A 432 -19.44 21.85 10.82
C GLY A 432 -18.70 20.54 11.07
N GLU A 433 -18.07 19.98 10.03
CA GLU A 433 -17.25 18.77 10.15
C GLU A 433 -16.06 19.06 11.09
N TYR A 434 -15.80 18.16 12.05
CA TYR A 434 -14.68 18.25 12.99
C TYR A 434 -13.79 17.01 12.87
N LEU A 435 -12.47 17.13 13.08
CA LEU A 435 -11.54 15.99 13.11
C LEU A 435 -11.75 15.13 14.36
N SER A 436 -12.84 14.37 14.35
CA SER A 436 -13.37 13.61 15.48
C SER A 436 -12.64 12.29 15.69
N ASP A 437 -12.08 11.69 14.64
CA ASP A 437 -11.59 10.32 14.66
C ASP A 437 -10.26 10.17 13.89
N VAL A 438 -9.43 9.25 14.36
CA VAL A 438 -8.13 8.92 13.74
C VAL A 438 -8.03 7.42 13.48
N LEU A 439 -7.72 7.03 12.25
CA LEU A 439 -7.44 5.65 11.88
C LEU A 439 -5.94 5.39 12.03
N ALA A 440 -5.54 4.64 13.07
CA ALA A 440 -4.16 4.24 13.30
C ALA A 440 -3.84 2.93 12.56
N ILE A 441 -2.86 3.00 11.66
CA ILE A 441 -2.46 1.94 10.73
C ILE A 441 -1.00 1.55 11.04
N ASP A 442 -0.78 0.30 11.43
CA ASP A 442 0.56 -0.28 11.57
C ASP A 442 1.04 -0.78 10.21
N LEU A 443 2.01 -0.09 9.62
CA LEU A 443 2.48 -0.39 8.26
C LEU A 443 3.25 -1.72 8.20
N ARG A 444 3.80 -2.18 9.33
CA ARG A 444 4.52 -3.46 9.44
C ARG A 444 3.60 -4.65 9.20
N LYS A 445 2.30 -4.50 9.49
CA LYS A 445 1.26 -5.48 9.17
C LYS A 445 0.99 -5.63 7.67
N TYR A 446 1.49 -4.72 6.84
CA TYR A 446 1.50 -4.81 5.38
C TYR A 446 2.92 -5.04 4.82
N GLY A 447 3.83 -5.58 5.63
CA GLY A 447 5.21 -5.90 5.26
C GLY A 447 6.15 -4.71 5.12
N ILE A 448 5.78 -3.52 5.58
CA ILE A 448 6.64 -2.32 5.53
C ILE A 448 7.65 -2.32 6.69
N LEU A 449 8.95 -2.26 6.38
CA LEU A 449 10.03 -2.52 7.34
C LEU A 449 10.25 -1.42 8.39
N GLY A 450 9.91 -0.18 8.07
CA GLY A 450 10.45 1.01 8.70
C GLY A 450 11.72 1.52 8.00
N ASN A 451 11.95 2.84 8.07
CA ASN A 451 13.01 3.57 7.40
C ASN A 451 14.40 3.10 7.81
N GLU A 452 14.62 2.84 9.11
CA GLU A 452 15.91 2.34 9.62
C GLU A 452 16.26 0.98 9.03
N LEU A 453 15.35 0.00 9.16
CA LEU A 453 15.54 -1.39 8.72
C LEU A 453 15.68 -1.52 7.19
N ALA A 454 15.01 -0.66 6.43
CA ALA A 454 15.20 -0.54 4.98
C ALA A 454 16.59 0.02 4.62
N SER A 455 17.14 0.96 5.41
CA SER A 455 18.50 1.48 5.19
C SER A 455 19.59 0.45 5.55
N ASP A 456 19.39 -0.29 6.64
CA ASP A 456 20.22 -1.41 7.12
C ASP A 456 20.37 -2.53 6.09
N THR A 457 19.29 -2.80 5.35
CA THR A 457 19.27 -3.81 4.28
C THR A 457 20.18 -3.40 3.12
N ARG A 458 20.34 -2.09 2.87
CA ARG A 458 21.13 -1.55 1.75
C ARG A 458 22.58 -1.24 2.09
N SER A 459 22.88 -0.80 3.32
CA SER A 459 24.26 -0.55 3.78
C SER A 459 25.15 -1.80 3.71
N LYS A 460 24.53 -2.99 3.65
CA LYS A 460 25.18 -4.30 3.43
C LYS A 460 25.23 -4.75 1.97
N MET A 461 24.43 -4.17 1.07
CA MET A 461 24.43 -4.48 -0.38
C MET A 461 25.26 -3.50 -1.21
N MET A 462 25.61 -2.34 -0.66
CA MET A 462 26.55 -1.38 -1.26
C MET A 462 27.42 -0.73 -0.16
N PRO A 463 28.55 -1.36 0.20
CA PRO A 463 29.64 -0.67 0.89
C PRO A 463 30.17 0.47 0.02
N SER A 464 30.41 1.65 0.59
CA SER A 464 31.11 2.74 -0.12
C SER A 464 32.60 2.43 -0.40
N SER A 465 33.05 1.20 -0.13
CA SER A 465 34.39 0.67 -0.30
C SER A 465 34.53 -0.35 -1.45
N ASP A 466 33.44 -0.82 -2.06
CA ASP A 466 33.48 -1.84 -3.13
C ASP A 466 34.09 -1.35 -4.45
N ALA A 467 34.50 -0.07 -4.51
CA ALA A 467 35.42 0.44 -5.53
C ALA A 467 36.87 -0.09 -5.37
N ASN A 468 37.22 -0.77 -4.28
CA ASN A 468 38.55 -1.35 -4.04
C ASN A 468 38.48 -2.75 -3.40
N VAL A 469 38.72 -3.78 -4.21
CA VAL A 469 38.88 -5.21 -3.82
C VAL A 469 40.16 -5.48 -2.98
N SER A 470 40.77 -4.41 -2.46
CA SER A 470 42.00 -4.40 -1.64
C SER A 470 41.81 -3.74 -0.28
N SER A 471 40.58 -3.33 0.07
CA SER A 471 40.27 -2.68 1.35
C SER A 471 40.07 -3.70 2.48
N HIS A 472 40.95 -3.70 3.49
CA HIS A 472 40.82 -4.51 4.72
C HIS A 472 39.75 -4.00 5.70
N LEU A 473 38.67 -3.41 5.18
CA LEU A 473 37.55 -2.85 5.95
C LEU A 473 36.21 -3.38 5.42
N THR A 474 36.14 -4.70 5.24
CA THR A 474 34.88 -5.43 5.15
C THR A 474 34.07 -5.27 6.43
N GLY A 475 32.74 -5.25 6.31
CA GLY A 475 31.86 -5.26 7.48
C GLY A 475 31.94 -6.64 8.16
N ILE A 476 32.02 -6.68 9.49
CA ILE A 476 32.24 -7.90 10.30
C ILE A 476 31.34 -9.08 9.88
N GLY A 477 30.09 -8.84 9.48
CA GLY A 477 29.17 -9.88 9.01
C GLY A 477 29.62 -10.62 7.73
N ALA A 478 30.41 -9.98 6.86
CA ALA A 478 30.99 -10.60 5.67
C ALA A 478 32.12 -11.56 6.06
N ASP A 479 33.05 -11.12 6.90
CA ASP A 479 34.16 -11.96 7.40
C ASP A 479 33.62 -13.16 8.19
N LEU A 480 32.61 -12.94 9.05
CA LEU A 480 31.91 -14.01 9.76
C LEU A 480 31.25 -15.01 8.79
N SER A 481 30.69 -14.55 7.66
CA SER A 481 30.05 -15.44 6.68
C SER A 481 31.00 -16.49 6.08
N LEU A 482 32.31 -16.21 6.05
CA LEU A 482 33.34 -17.16 5.58
C LEU A 482 33.66 -18.24 6.62
N THR A 483 33.39 -17.99 7.90
CA THR A 483 33.59 -18.95 9.00
C THR A 483 32.35 -19.80 9.30
N PHE A 484 31.21 -19.49 8.67
CA PHE A 484 29.95 -20.22 8.86
C PHE A 484 30.03 -21.63 8.27
N ASP A 485 29.49 -22.61 9.00
CA ASP A 485 29.36 -24.01 8.56
C ASP A 485 30.70 -24.68 8.20
N GLN A 486 31.81 -24.14 8.72
CA GLN A 486 33.16 -24.66 8.52
C GLN A 486 33.60 -25.56 9.69
N PRO A 487 34.02 -26.81 9.43
CA PRO A 487 34.39 -27.76 10.48
C PRO A 487 35.65 -27.31 11.23
N PRO A 488 35.84 -27.64 12.53
CA PRO A 488 36.92 -27.08 13.36
C PRO A 488 38.33 -27.30 12.78
N GLU A 489 38.54 -28.40 12.06
CA GLU A 489 39.80 -28.77 11.39
C GLU A 489 40.22 -27.78 10.29
N SER A 490 39.29 -26.96 9.77
CA SER A 490 39.58 -25.87 8.83
C SER A 490 40.30 -24.67 9.49
N GLY A 491 40.35 -24.63 10.82
CA GLY A 491 40.78 -23.45 11.58
C GLY A 491 39.66 -22.43 11.84
N SER A 492 38.40 -22.75 11.51
CA SER A 492 37.23 -21.88 11.75
C SER A 492 37.03 -21.49 13.21
N GLY A 493 37.45 -22.36 14.15
CA GLY A 493 37.22 -22.19 15.58
C GLY A 493 35.80 -22.50 16.05
N ALA A 494 34.97 -23.16 15.22
CA ALA A 494 33.62 -23.58 15.60
C ALA A 494 33.64 -24.47 16.85
N ASP A 495 32.88 -24.10 17.88
CA ASP A 495 32.91 -24.75 19.20
C ASP A 495 31.58 -25.42 19.60
N PHE A 496 30.58 -25.38 18.71
CA PHE A 496 29.25 -25.93 18.89
C PHE A 496 28.71 -26.54 17.58
N ILE A 497 27.83 -27.54 17.68
CA ILE A 497 27.25 -28.25 16.52
C ILE A 497 25.72 -28.25 16.62
N ILE A 498 25.05 -28.00 15.50
CA ILE A 498 23.58 -28.10 15.38
C ILE A 498 23.21 -29.16 14.32
N THR A 499 22.20 -29.99 14.61
CA THR A 499 21.58 -30.90 13.63
C THR A 499 20.10 -30.58 13.44
N ALA A 500 19.61 -30.77 12.22
CA ALA A 500 18.24 -30.52 11.80
C ALA A 500 17.53 -31.82 11.43
N ASP A 501 16.27 -31.74 11.01
CA ASP A 501 15.64 -32.81 10.24
C ASP A 501 16.15 -32.77 8.78
N PRO A 502 16.26 -33.91 8.07
CA PRO A 502 16.57 -33.92 6.64
C PRO A 502 15.56 -33.12 5.81
N ASP A 503 16.00 -32.52 4.71
CA ASP A 503 15.08 -31.90 3.74
C ASP A 503 14.35 -32.99 2.93
N ASP A 504 13.14 -32.72 2.43
CA ASP A 504 12.32 -33.73 1.73
C ASP A 504 13.04 -34.36 0.50
N ASP A 505 13.89 -33.59 -0.18
CA ASP A 505 14.68 -34.05 -1.34
C ASP A 505 15.87 -34.98 -0.97
N ASP A 506 16.30 -35.05 0.30
CA ASP A 506 17.34 -35.99 0.75
C ASP A 506 16.80 -37.44 0.84
N TYR A 507 15.48 -37.65 0.76
CA TYR A 507 14.85 -38.98 0.78
C TYR A 507 14.91 -39.75 -0.56
N VAL A 508 15.56 -39.21 -1.59
CA VAL A 508 15.60 -39.80 -2.95
C VAL A 508 16.60 -40.96 -3.06
N ASP A 509 16.19 -42.10 -2.49
CA ASP A 509 16.52 -43.48 -2.90
C ASP A 509 17.99 -43.76 -3.30
N VAL A 510 18.93 -43.52 -2.39
CA VAL A 510 20.36 -43.90 -2.55
C VAL A 510 20.54 -45.42 -2.34
N ALA A 511 19.83 -46.22 -3.13
CA ALA A 511 19.97 -47.67 -3.21
C ALA A 511 21.20 -48.10 -4.04
N THR A 512 22.35 -47.45 -3.85
CA THR A 512 23.63 -47.87 -4.43
C THR A 512 24.19 -49.04 -3.63
N PRO A 513 24.32 -50.26 -4.19
CA PRO A 513 24.82 -51.41 -3.45
C PRO A 513 26.33 -51.30 -3.25
N ASP A 514 26.74 -50.87 -2.07
CA ASP A 514 28.16 -50.81 -1.71
C ASP A 514 28.74 -52.23 -1.58
N ALA A 515 29.97 -52.43 -2.06
CA ALA A 515 30.51 -53.75 -2.41
C ALA A 515 30.73 -54.72 -1.23
N ASN A 516 30.50 -54.26 0.01
CA ASN A 516 30.63 -55.03 1.25
C ASN A 516 29.28 -55.38 1.92
N GLY A 517 28.13 -55.03 1.32
CA GLY A 517 26.82 -55.53 1.75
C GLY A 517 26.33 -55.06 3.13
N ALA A 518 26.87 -53.96 3.66
CA ALA A 518 26.37 -53.32 4.86
C ALA A 518 25.28 -52.30 4.49
N SER A 519 24.05 -52.48 5.00
CA SER A 519 23.02 -51.45 4.89
C SER A 519 23.43 -50.22 5.70
N THR A 520 23.66 -49.09 5.03
CA THR A 520 23.74 -47.77 5.65
C THR A 520 22.41 -47.49 6.33
N VAL A 521 22.44 -47.39 7.67
CA VAL A 521 21.27 -46.99 8.45
C VAL A 521 20.95 -45.53 8.12
N VAL A 522 19.73 -45.25 7.64
CA VAL A 522 19.23 -43.90 7.46
C VAL A 522 19.27 -43.20 8.81
N THR A 523 20.16 -42.21 8.95
CA THR A 523 20.26 -41.42 10.18
C THR A 523 19.05 -40.49 10.26
N PRO A 524 18.28 -40.49 11.37
CA PRO A 524 17.06 -39.67 11.51
C PRO A 524 17.36 -38.20 11.81
N VAL A 525 18.53 -37.71 11.40
CA VAL A 525 19.05 -36.35 11.65
C VAL A 525 19.96 -35.95 10.49
N SER A 526 20.00 -34.65 10.20
CA SER A 526 20.81 -34.07 9.12
C SER A 526 22.32 -34.23 9.34
N ARG A 527 23.10 -33.88 8.31
CA ARG A 527 24.52 -33.52 8.46
C ARG A 527 24.71 -32.41 9.52
N PRO A 528 25.82 -32.42 10.29
CA PRO A 528 26.08 -31.43 11.34
C PRO A 528 26.47 -30.07 10.77
N ILE A 529 25.80 -29.01 11.25
CA ILE A 529 26.13 -27.61 10.98
C ILE A 529 27.13 -27.13 12.04
N HIS A 530 28.27 -26.59 11.62
CA HIS A 530 29.34 -26.14 12.51
C HIS A 530 29.21 -24.65 12.81
N VAL A 531 29.11 -24.29 14.11
CA VAL A 531 28.81 -22.92 14.53
C VAL A 531 29.56 -22.45 15.78
N HIS A 532 29.77 -21.14 15.89
CA HIS A 532 30.33 -20.49 17.07
C HIS A 532 29.24 -20.14 18.09
N LYS A 533 29.34 -20.76 19.27
CA LYS A 533 28.50 -20.50 20.45
C LYS A 533 28.42 -19.02 20.80
N LEU A 534 29.51 -18.27 20.61
CA LEU A 534 29.57 -16.83 20.89
C LEU A 534 28.52 -16.05 20.07
N ILE A 535 28.34 -16.40 18.80
CA ILE A 535 27.37 -15.75 17.89
C ILE A 535 25.95 -16.14 18.27
N LEU A 536 25.71 -17.43 18.56
CA LEU A 536 24.42 -17.91 19.05
C LEU A 536 24.00 -17.19 20.34
N HIS A 537 24.91 -17.07 21.32
CA HIS A 537 24.64 -16.40 22.59
C HIS A 537 24.47 -14.88 22.44
N ALA A 538 25.14 -14.25 21.47
CA ALA A 538 25.02 -12.81 21.22
C ALA A 538 23.75 -12.42 20.46
N ARG A 539 23.21 -13.31 19.60
CA ARG A 539 22.15 -12.96 18.63
C ARG A 539 20.89 -13.82 18.65
N TRP A 540 20.83 -14.91 19.42
CA TRP A 540 19.65 -15.75 19.55
C TRP A 540 19.17 -15.78 21.02
N PRO A 541 18.17 -14.96 21.40
CA PRO A 541 17.73 -14.82 22.80
C PRO A 541 17.18 -16.11 23.44
N HIS A 542 16.73 -17.08 22.62
CA HIS A 542 16.37 -18.41 23.10
C HIS A 542 17.63 -19.19 23.55
N PHE A 543 18.68 -19.23 22.72
CA PHE A 543 19.94 -19.90 23.07
C PHE A 543 20.66 -19.22 24.24
N ALA A 544 20.65 -17.90 24.33
CA ALA A 544 21.22 -17.18 25.48
C ALA A 544 20.55 -17.60 26.81
N ARG A 545 19.21 -17.78 26.83
CA ARG A 545 18.46 -18.29 27.98
C ARG A 545 18.80 -19.76 28.27
N LEU A 546 18.75 -20.62 27.26
CA LEU A 546 19.04 -22.05 27.36
C LEU A 546 20.47 -22.31 27.87
N TRP A 547 21.45 -21.58 27.34
CA TRP A 547 22.85 -21.67 27.77
C TRP A 547 23.04 -21.17 29.20
N SER A 548 22.39 -20.06 29.58
CA SER A 548 22.42 -19.54 30.95
C SER A 548 21.79 -20.51 31.97
N ALA A 549 20.83 -21.32 31.54
CA ALA A 549 20.17 -22.34 32.36
C ALA A 549 20.94 -23.67 32.49
N GLN A 550 22.13 -23.79 31.88
CA GLN A 550 23.02 -24.97 31.96
C GLN A 550 22.34 -26.30 31.59
N MET A 551 21.51 -26.29 30.54
CA MET A 551 20.78 -27.46 30.04
C MET A 551 21.70 -28.54 29.40
N ALA A 552 21.13 -29.59 28.81
CA ALA A 552 21.91 -30.72 28.25
C ALA A 552 22.91 -30.26 27.17
N GLU A 553 22.52 -29.26 26.38
CA GLU A 553 23.28 -28.63 25.30
C GLU A 553 24.55 -27.91 25.81
N PHE A 554 24.49 -27.35 27.03
CA PHE A 554 25.64 -26.74 27.70
C PHE A 554 26.79 -27.76 27.89
N HIS A 555 26.41 -29.00 28.18
CA HIS A 555 27.32 -30.09 28.49
C HIS A 555 27.74 -30.89 27.24
N SER A 556 26.80 -31.12 26.31
CA SER A 556 27.04 -31.89 25.09
C SER A 556 27.76 -31.09 23.98
N LYS A 557 27.66 -29.75 24.01
CA LYS A 557 28.01 -28.84 22.90
C LYS A 557 27.25 -29.15 21.58
N LYS A 558 26.09 -29.79 21.70
CA LYS A 558 25.25 -30.20 20.58
C LYS A 558 23.79 -29.86 20.85
N MET A 559 23.10 -29.35 19.84
CA MET A 559 21.65 -29.10 19.86
C MET A 559 21.02 -29.69 18.60
N HIS A 560 19.78 -30.14 18.70
CA HIS A 560 18.97 -30.56 17.57
C HIS A 560 17.74 -29.66 17.47
N ILE A 561 17.36 -29.30 16.24
CA ILE A 561 16.19 -28.48 15.92
C ILE A 561 15.29 -29.31 14.99
N PRO A 562 14.01 -29.58 15.36
CA PRO A 562 13.07 -30.36 14.55
C PRO A 562 12.40 -29.48 13.48
N GLU A 563 13.21 -28.99 12.54
CA GLU A 563 12.82 -28.20 11.36
C GLU A 563 13.74 -28.61 10.19
N PRO A 564 13.36 -28.37 8.93
CA PRO A 564 14.16 -28.77 7.76
C PRO A 564 15.56 -28.16 7.73
N TYR A 565 16.56 -28.94 7.34
CA TYR A 565 17.98 -28.56 7.31
C TYR A 565 18.25 -27.26 6.54
N SER A 566 17.61 -27.08 5.37
CA SER A 566 17.63 -25.85 4.57
C SER A 566 17.27 -24.61 5.41
N ALA A 567 16.10 -24.62 6.04
CA ALA A 567 15.59 -23.53 6.88
C ALA A 567 16.44 -23.31 8.14
N VAL A 568 16.88 -24.38 8.81
CA VAL A 568 17.76 -24.29 9.99
C VAL A 568 19.10 -23.65 9.62
N ARG A 569 19.74 -24.09 8.52
CA ARG A 569 21.00 -23.54 8.04
C ARG A 569 20.85 -22.06 7.66
N ALA A 570 19.75 -21.71 6.98
CA ALA A 570 19.43 -20.35 6.60
C ALA A 570 19.19 -19.42 7.81
N PHE A 571 18.47 -19.89 8.83
CA PHE A 571 18.29 -19.19 10.11
C PHE A 571 19.63 -18.93 10.81
N LEU A 572 20.51 -19.94 10.87
CA LEU A 572 21.83 -19.79 11.48
C LEU A 572 22.74 -18.85 10.66
N PHE A 573 22.67 -18.87 9.33
CA PHE A 573 23.40 -17.92 8.47
C PHE A 573 22.94 -16.47 8.68
N TYR A 574 21.65 -16.24 8.92
CA TYR A 574 21.14 -14.93 9.33
C TYR A 574 21.72 -14.47 10.68
N LEU A 575 21.96 -15.36 11.66
CA LEU A 575 22.63 -14.95 12.91
C LEU A 575 24.05 -14.41 12.69
N TYR A 576 24.76 -14.85 11.64
CA TYR A 576 26.10 -14.37 11.30
C TYR A 576 26.03 -13.07 10.50
N THR A 577 25.33 -13.09 9.37
CA THR A 577 25.32 -11.98 8.39
C THR A 577 24.33 -10.87 8.74
N ASP A 578 23.30 -11.19 9.51
CA ASP A 578 22.12 -10.35 9.74
C ASP A 578 21.47 -9.92 8.40
N SER A 579 21.42 -10.86 7.44
CA SER A 579 20.87 -10.68 6.10
C SER A 579 20.03 -11.89 5.68
N ILE A 580 18.98 -11.64 4.89
CA ILE A 580 18.18 -12.68 4.22
C ILE A 580 18.20 -12.52 2.69
N ALA A 581 19.17 -11.77 2.16
CA ALA A 581 19.30 -11.51 0.73
C ALA A 581 19.70 -12.78 -0.04
N PRO A 582 19.23 -12.96 -1.30
CA PRO A 582 19.67 -14.07 -2.13
C PRO A 582 21.16 -13.94 -2.46
N ASN A 583 21.93 -15.00 -2.20
CA ASN A 583 23.36 -15.09 -2.49
C ASN A 583 23.65 -16.44 -3.17
N PRO A 584 24.19 -16.48 -4.41
CA PRO A 584 24.36 -17.72 -5.20
C PRO A 584 25.17 -18.86 -4.56
N GLN A 585 25.91 -18.63 -3.47
CA GLN A 585 26.73 -19.67 -2.83
C GLN A 585 26.23 -20.11 -1.45
N ASN A 586 25.48 -19.27 -0.72
CA ASN A 586 25.12 -19.53 0.68
C ASN A 586 23.85 -18.83 1.17
N GLY A 587 23.18 -18.00 0.36
CA GLY A 587 22.02 -17.22 0.78
C GLY A 587 20.70 -18.00 0.67
N PRO A 588 19.67 -17.62 1.44
CA PRO A 588 18.42 -18.36 1.51
C PRO A 588 17.55 -18.19 0.26
N SER A 589 17.01 -19.32 -0.21
CA SER A 589 15.94 -19.42 -1.20
C SER A 589 14.59 -18.92 -0.65
N LEU A 590 13.55 -18.84 -1.48
CA LEU A 590 12.22 -18.41 -1.01
C LEU A 590 11.54 -19.44 -0.11
N SER A 591 11.77 -20.75 -0.33
CA SER A 591 11.35 -21.79 0.61
C SER A 591 12.09 -21.68 1.95
N ASP A 592 13.39 -21.39 1.93
CA ASP A 592 14.18 -21.25 3.17
C ASP A 592 13.68 -20.03 3.99
N VAL A 593 13.42 -18.89 3.32
CA VAL A 593 12.87 -17.70 3.98
C VAL A 593 11.45 -17.95 4.53
N ALA A 594 10.65 -18.80 3.88
CA ALA A 594 9.35 -19.23 4.38
C ALA A 594 9.46 -20.17 5.59
N GLY A 595 10.46 -21.06 5.63
CA GLY A 595 10.81 -21.83 6.84
C GLY A 595 11.30 -20.92 7.97
N MET A 596 12.22 -20.00 7.68
CA MET A 596 12.71 -18.99 8.62
C MET A 596 11.60 -18.10 9.19
N LEU A 597 10.51 -17.85 8.46
CA LEU A 597 9.35 -17.14 8.98
C LEU A 597 8.71 -17.91 10.15
N VAL A 598 8.51 -19.23 10.00
CA VAL A 598 8.00 -20.09 11.07
C VAL A 598 8.97 -20.12 12.26
N MET A 599 10.27 -20.32 12.01
CA MET A 599 11.30 -20.27 13.06
C MET A 599 11.35 -18.92 13.79
N SER A 600 11.10 -17.81 13.09
CA SER A 600 11.08 -16.47 13.67
C SER A 600 9.90 -16.22 14.62
N ASN A 601 8.78 -16.94 14.41
CA ASN A 601 7.65 -17.00 15.33
C ASN A 601 8.00 -17.89 16.55
N ILE A 602 8.52 -19.10 16.30
CA ILE A 602 8.86 -20.08 17.36
C ILE A 602 9.91 -19.52 18.34
N TYR A 603 10.91 -18.79 17.86
CA TYR A 603 12.02 -18.28 18.68
C TYR A 603 11.88 -16.81 19.12
N ASP A 604 10.74 -16.16 18.84
CA ASP A 604 10.48 -14.75 19.15
C ASP A 604 11.58 -13.80 18.60
N MET A 605 11.72 -13.79 17.27
CA MET A 605 12.72 -13.02 16.54
C MET A 605 12.05 -11.95 15.64
N PRO A 606 11.46 -10.88 16.22
CA PRO A 606 10.55 -9.97 15.50
C PRO A 606 11.19 -9.23 14.31
N ARG A 607 12.48 -8.88 14.37
CA ARG A 607 13.20 -8.26 13.23
C ARG A 607 13.39 -9.23 12.07
N LEU A 608 13.63 -10.52 12.35
CA LEU A 608 13.70 -11.56 11.32
C LEU A 608 12.32 -11.80 10.70
N ARG A 609 11.28 -11.91 11.53
CA ARG A 609 9.88 -12.07 11.13
C ARG A 609 9.46 -10.99 10.13
N LEU A 610 9.72 -9.72 10.46
CA LEU A 610 9.40 -8.57 9.60
C LEU A 610 10.20 -8.57 8.27
N LEU A 611 11.48 -8.95 8.30
CA LEU A 611 12.29 -9.12 7.09
C LEU A 611 11.73 -10.23 6.19
N CYS A 612 11.40 -11.40 6.75
CA CYS A 612 10.77 -12.49 6.00
C CYS A 612 9.44 -12.05 5.36
N VAL A 613 8.56 -11.38 6.10
CA VAL A 613 7.27 -10.89 5.57
C VAL A 613 7.46 -9.90 4.41
N ASN A 614 8.42 -8.96 4.52
CA ASN A 614 8.73 -8.04 3.42
C ASN A 614 9.24 -8.78 2.17
N ARG A 615 10.19 -9.69 2.33
CA ARG A 615 10.80 -10.40 1.19
C ARG A 615 9.79 -11.32 0.49
N LEU A 616 9.09 -12.16 1.26
CA LEU A 616 8.09 -13.09 0.71
C LEU A 616 6.88 -12.35 0.10
N GLY A 617 6.50 -11.19 0.65
CA GLY A 617 5.44 -10.35 0.08
C GLY A 617 5.81 -9.67 -1.25
N ARG A 618 7.11 -9.41 -1.49
CA ARG A 618 7.62 -8.72 -2.69
C ARG A 618 8.10 -9.69 -3.79
N GLU A 619 8.70 -10.80 -3.41
CA GLU A 619 9.25 -11.84 -4.31
C GLU A 619 8.27 -13.01 -4.56
N LEU A 620 6.98 -12.81 -4.29
CA LEU A 620 5.94 -13.84 -4.45
C LEU A 620 5.82 -14.33 -5.91
N ASP A 621 6.05 -15.63 -6.11
CA ASP A 621 6.02 -16.27 -7.43
C ASP A 621 5.08 -17.50 -7.49
N ILE A 622 4.93 -18.07 -8.69
CA ILE A 622 4.03 -19.19 -8.97
C ILE A 622 4.50 -20.49 -8.27
N GLU A 623 5.79 -20.68 -8.07
CA GLU A 623 6.39 -21.91 -7.55
C GLU A 623 6.21 -22.01 -6.04
N HIS A 624 6.50 -20.91 -5.34
CA HIS A 624 6.55 -20.83 -3.89
C HIS A 624 5.24 -20.35 -3.23
N ALA A 625 4.31 -19.70 -3.95
CA ALA A 625 3.12 -19.08 -3.33
C ALA A 625 2.30 -20.01 -2.43
N ALA A 626 2.12 -21.28 -2.81
CA ALA A 626 1.42 -22.27 -1.98
C ALA A 626 2.16 -22.58 -0.67
N ILE A 627 3.49 -22.66 -0.71
CA ILE A 627 4.35 -22.88 0.46
C ILE A 627 4.34 -21.63 1.36
N ILE A 628 4.48 -20.45 0.75
CA ILE A 628 4.45 -19.16 1.45
C ILE A 628 3.12 -18.96 2.17
N TRP A 629 2.00 -19.32 1.53
CA TRP A 629 0.67 -19.28 2.15
C TRP A 629 0.57 -20.17 3.40
N GLU A 630 1.01 -21.44 3.32
CA GLU A 630 0.91 -22.37 4.46
C GLU A 630 1.87 -21.98 5.60
N ARG A 631 3.08 -21.51 5.28
CA ARG A 631 4.06 -21.05 6.28
C ARG A 631 3.68 -19.71 6.90
N ALA A 632 3.01 -18.81 6.16
CA ALA A 632 2.41 -17.59 6.70
C ALA A 632 1.24 -17.89 7.65
N ALA A 633 0.36 -18.85 7.31
CA ALA A 633 -0.67 -19.34 8.22
C ALA A 633 -0.06 -19.93 9.50
N THR A 634 0.98 -20.77 9.36
CA THR A 634 1.71 -21.40 10.49
C THR A 634 2.40 -20.36 11.40
N ALA A 635 2.86 -19.23 10.84
CA ALA A 635 3.49 -18.15 11.60
C ALA A 635 2.51 -17.13 12.20
N GLY A 636 1.21 -17.19 11.86
CA GLY A 636 0.24 -16.16 12.22
C GLY A 636 0.52 -14.81 11.55
N GLU A 637 0.74 -14.83 10.24
CA GLU A 637 0.93 -13.63 9.41
C GLU A 637 -0.23 -13.45 8.41
N ASP A 638 -1.38 -13.03 8.93
CA ASP A 638 -2.67 -12.96 8.23
C ASP A 638 -2.59 -12.20 6.90
N TRP A 639 -1.85 -11.08 6.85
CA TRP A 639 -1.69 -10.30 5.61
C TRP A 639 -0.91 -11.07 4.53
N LEU A 640 0.19 -11.72 4.91
CA LEU A 640 0.99 -12.50 3.96
C LEU A 640 0.21 -13.75 3.51
N LYS A 641 -0.54 -14.38 4.43
CA LYS A 641 -1.48 -15.47 4.13
C LYS A 641 -2.51 -15.01 3.11
N GLN A 642 -3.25 -13.93 3.36
CA GLN A 642 -4.30 -13.44 2.46
C GLN A 642 -3.73 -13.01 1.10
N ARG A 643 -2.62 -12.27 1.08
CA ARG A 643 -1.91 -11.89 -0.15
C ARG A 643 -1.51 -13.12 -0.99
N ALA A 644 -0.94 -14.13 -0.34
CA ALA A 644 -0.59 -15.38 -1.01
C ALA A 644 -1.83 -16.16 -1.47
N ALA A 645 -2.94 -16.12 -0.73
CA ALA A 645 -4.21 -16.75 -1.10
C ALA A 645 -4.83 -16.12 -2.35
N THR A 646 -4.89 -14.78 -2.43
CA THR A 646 -5.37 -14.05 -3.62
C THR A 646 -4.51 -14.37 -4.84
N PHE A 647 -3.19 -14.26 -4.72
CA PHE A 647 -2.25 -14.61 -5.80
C PHE A 647 -2.38 -16.09 -6.24
N CYS A 648 -2.63 -16.99 -5.27
CA CYS A 648 -2.92 -18.40 -5.52
C CYS A 648 -4.19 -18.61 -6.35
N MET A 649 -5.21 -17.78 -6.20
CA MET A 649 -6.43 -17.86 -7.02
C MET A 649 -6.27 -17.20 -8.39
N ASP A 650 -5.67 -16.00 -8.47
CA ASP A 650 -5.36 -15.32 -9.73
C ASP A 650 -4.54 -16.19 -10.68
N ASN A 651 -3.64 -17.00 -10.12
CA ASN A 651 -2.75 -17.91 -10.84
C ASN A 651 -3.09 -19.40 -10.65
N PHE A 652 -4.29 -19.73 -10.14
CA PHE A 652 -4.70 -21.09 -9.74
C PHE A 652 -4.41 -22.15 -10.80
N GLY A 653 -4.79 -21.85 -12.05
CA GLY A 653 -4.59 -22.72 -13.21
C GLY A 653 -3.13 -23.04 -13.52
N ARG A 654 -2.15 -22.38 -12.90
CA ARG A 654 -0.72 -22.73 -12.91
C ARG A 654 -0.27 -23.35 -11.60
N ILE A 655 -0.65 -22.75 -10.46
CA ILE A 655 -0.18 -23.12 -9.11
C ILE A 655 -0.57 -24.54 -8.73
N VAL A 656 -1.74 -25.03 -9.14
CA VAL A 656 -2.16 -26.44 -8.93
C VAL A 656 -1.18 -27.48 -9.52
N ARG A 657 -0.25 -27.09 -10.40
CA ARG A 657 0.77 -27.98 -10.97
C ARG A 657 2.09 -28.03 -10.21
N THR A 658 2.35 -27.16 -9.24
CA THR A 658 3.64 -27.08 -8.53
C THR A 658 3.77 -28.18 -7.47
N ALA A 659 5.00 -28.45 -7.03
CA ALA A 659 5.25 -29.36 -5.90
C ALA A 659 4.62 -28.81 -4.61
N GLY A 660 4.84 -27.52 -4.33
CA GLY A 660 4.30 -26.84 -3.15
C GLY A 660 2.80 -27.00 -2.97
N TYR A 661 1.99 -26.82 -4.02
CA TYR A 661 0.54 -27.00 -3.94
C TYR A 661 0.13 -28.47 -3.73
N ARG A 662 0.87 -29.43 -4.30
CA ARG A 662 0.56 -30.87 -4.20
C ARG A 662 0.88 -31.45 -2.83
N ASN A 663 1.83 -30.85 -2.11
CA ASN A 663 2.24 -31.30 -0.78
C ASN A 663 1.37 -30.69 0.35
N LEU A 664 0.50 -29.71 0.05
CA LEU A 664 -0.45 -29.15 1.00
C LEU A 664 -1.39 -30.23 1.55
N SER A 665 -1.69 -30.15 2.85
CA SER A 665 -2.63 -31.10 3.48
C SER A 665 -4.06 -30.96 2.92
N PRO A 666 -4.91 -32.00 3.01
CA PRO A 666 -6.31 -31.90 2.60
C PRO A 666 -7.11 -30.81 3.35
N ALA A 667 -6.70 -30.46 4.57
CA ALA A 667 -7.26 -29.32 5.30
C ALA A 667 -6.76 -27.98 4.75
N SER A 668 -5.44 -27.87 4.52
CA SER A 668 -4.76 -26.72 3.89
C SER A 668 -5.42 -26.35 2.55
N LEU A 669 -5.71 -27.36 1.71
CA LEU A 669 -6.35 -27.17 0.41
C LEU A 669 -7.79 -26.63 0.51
N ILE A 670 -8.57 -27.11 1.49
CA ILE A 670 -9.94 -26.60 1.74
C ILE A 670 -9.87 -25.16 2.25
N GLU A 671 -8.98 -24.88 3.21
CA GLU A 671 -8.81 -23.54 3.78
C GLU A 671 -8.40 -22.51 2.73
N LEU A 672 -7.39 -22.81 1.90
CA LEU A 672 -6.97 -21.96 0.78
C LEU A 672 -8.14 -21.65 -0.18
N SER A 673 -8.98 -22.64 -0.48
CA SER A 673 -10.16 -22.46 -1.33
C SER A 673 -11.30 -21.64 -0.70
N CYS A 674 -11.30 -21.47 0.63
CA CYS A 674 -12.29 -20.68 1.36
C CYS A 674 -11.80 -19.26 1.70
N GLU A 675 -10.52 -19.09 2.04
CA GLU A 675 -9.90 -17.80 2.36
C GLU A 675 -10.02 -16.81 1.18
N ALA A 676 -9.70 -17.28 -0.03
CA ALA A 676 -9.68 -16.45 -1.23
C ALA A 676 -11.03 -16.40 -1.99
N ALA A 677 -12.15 -16.73 -1.33
CA ALA A 677 -13.48 -16.77 -1.95
C ALA A 677 -14.52 -15.71 -1.46
N PRO A 678 -14.16 -14.45 -1.09
CA PRO A 678 -15.16 -13.42 -0.79
C PRO A 678 -15.85 -12.86 -2.06
N GLU A 679 -15.23 -13.01 -3.23
CA GLU A 679 -15.64 -12.36 -4.48
C GLU A 679 -16.29 -13.31 -5.51
N ALA A 680 -16.37 -14.61 -5.20
CA ALA A 680 -17.02 -15.62 -6.03
C ALA A 680 -18.57 -15.55 -5.99
N ARG A 681 -19.14 -14.34 -6.16
CA ARG A 681 -20.57 -14.14 -6.37
C ARG A 681 -20.93 -14.74 -7.74
N ILE A 682 -21.73 -15.80 -7.75
CA ILE A 682 -22.31 -16.34 -8.98
C ILE A 682 -23.28 -15.27 -9.52
N ILE A 683 -22.82 -14.51 -10.51
CA ILE A 683 -23.63 -13.52 -11.22
C ILE A 683 -24.74 -14.26 -11.97
N GLY A 684 -25.98 -14.11 -11.51
CA GLY A 684 -27.15 -14.54 -12.26
C GLY A 684 -27.30 -13.70 -13.53
N GLY A 685 -27.97 -14.21 -14.57
CA GLY A 685 -28.08 -13.52 -15.86
C GLY A 685 -28.60 -12.07 -15.75
N GLU A 686 -29.53 -11.84 -14.83
CA GLU A 686 -30.14 -10.53 -14.56
C GLU A 686 -29.12 -9.49 -14.02
N ASP A 687 -28.14 -9.89 -13.20
CA ASP A 687 -27.04 -9.02 -12.73
C ASP A 687 -26.08 -8.66 -13.90
N LEU A 688 -25.98 -9.51 -14.94
CA LEU A 688 -25.11 -9.28 -16.10
C LEU A 688 -25.71 -8.28 -17.11
N ASP A 689 -27.04 -8.32 -17.30
CA ASP A 689 -27.74 -7.36 -18.15
C ASP A 689 -27.69 -5.94 -17.56
N LEU A 690 -27.75 -5.79 -16.24
CA LEU A 690 -27.52 -4.51 -15.56
C LEU A 690 -26.09 -3.96 -15.79
N LEU A 691 -25.06 -4.82 -15.71
CA LEU A 691 -23.66 -4.44 -15.99
C LEU A 691 -23.44 -3.98 -17.44
N THR A 692 -24.15 -4.55 -18.42
CA THR A 692 -24.04 -4.10 -19.81
C THR A 692 -24.76 -2.77 -20.08
N GLN A 693 -25.83 -2.46 -19.36
CA GLN A 693 -26.49 -1.14 -19.41
C GLN A 693 -25.61 -0.04 -18.81
N VAL A 694 -25.01 -0.28 -17.63
CA VAL A 694 -24.19 0.74 -16.92
C VAL A 694 -22.89 1.08 -17.66
N THR A 695 -22.31 0.14 -18.41
CA THR A 695 -20.98 0.33 -19.04
C THR A 695 -21.01 0.98 -20.42
N GLY A 696 -22.18 1.23 -21.01
CA GLY A 696 -22.36 2.05 -22.22
C GLY A 696 -21.67 1.54 -23.51
N ARG A 697 -21.13 0.31 -23.53
CA ARG A 697 -20.34 -0.24 -24.64
C ARG A 697 -21.18 -1.02 -25.65
N SER A 698 -21.89 -0.31 -26.51
CA SER A 698 -22.52 -0.88 -27.72
C SER A 698 -21.48 -1.45 -28.69
N PHE A 699 -21.15 -2.73 -28.56
CA PHE A 699 -20.32 -3.46 -29.53
C PHE A 699 -21.10 -3.75 -30.83
N HIS A 700 -21.06 -2.80 -31.77
CA HIS A 700 -21.47 -3.01 -33.16
C HIS A 700 -20.23 -3.21 -34.05
N GLY A 701 -19.99 -4.44 -34.54
CA GLY A 701 -18.65 -4.81 -35.00
C GLY A 701 -18.50 -6.03 -35.94
N SER A 702 -19.44 -6.25 -36.88
CA SER A 702 -19.26 -7.11 -38.08
C SER A 702 -19.02 -8.63 -37.89
N SER A 703 -20.04 -9.43 -38.21
CA SER A 703 -19.93 -10.90 -38.34
C SER A 703 -19.32 -11.33 -39.69
N ARG A 704 -18.41 -12.32 -39.69
CA ARG A 704 -18.12 -13.14 -40.89
C ARG A 704 -17.48 -14.53 -40.65
N LYS A 705 -18.36 -15.54 -40.56
CA LYS A 705 -18.27 -16.91 -41.15
C LYS A 705 -17.09 -17.84 -40.81
N ARG A 706 -17.43 -18.96 -40.14
CA ARG A 706 -17.43 -20.37 -40.64
C ARG A 706 -18.39 -21.20 -39.74
N SER A 707 -18.95 -22.35 -40.11
CA SER A 707 -19.50 -22.94 -41.36
C SER A 707 -20.06 -24.34 -41.02
N LEU A 708 -20.95 -24.92 -41.84
CA LEU A 708 -21.68 -26.22 -41.64
C LEU A 708 -22.80 -26.16 -40.58
N GLY A 709 -24.03 -26.67 -40.81
CA GLY A 709 -24.62 -27.25 -42.03
C GLY A 709 -26.14 -27.49 -41.90
N SER A 710 -26.86 -27.50 -43.04
CA SER A 710 -28.32 -27.71 -43.27
C SER A 710 -28.99 -28.87 -42.48
N THR A 711 -30.31 -28.90 -42.22
CA THR A 711 -31.48 -28.60 -43.11
C THR A 711 -32.72 -28.01 -42.39
N GLY A 712 -33.73 -27.52 -43.15
CA GLY A 712 -34.98 -26.86 -42.69
C GLY A 712 -35.99 -27.73 -41.90
N VAL A 713 -37.19 -27.24 -41.57
CA VAL A 713 -38.26 -26.69 -42.46
C VAL A 713 -38.94 -25.40 -41.90
N LEU A 714 -39.66 -24.66 -42.75
CA LEU A 714 -40.38 -23.39 -42.48
C LEU A 714 -41.92 -23.54 -42.48
N THR A 715 -42.62 -22.79 -41.61
CA THR A 715 -43.98 -22.16 -41.75
C THR A 715 -44.35 -21.51 -40.39
N GLY A 716 -45.08 -20.39 -40.25
CA GLY A 716 -45.70 -19.46 -41.22
C GLY A 716 -47.02 -18.87 -40.65
N GLY A 717 -47.29 -17.57 -40.87
CA GLY A 717 -48.42 -16.79 -40.27
C GLY A 717 -47.94 -15.86 -39.13
N GLU A 718 -48.23 -14.56 -39.06
CA GLU A 718 -49.45 -13.74 -39.34
C GLU A 718 -50.55 -13.92 -38.27
N ASP A 719 -51.23 -12.89 -37.73
CA ASP A 719 -51.01 -11.43 -37.65
C ASP A 719 -51.98 -10.83 -36.58
N ASP A 720 -52.10 -9.49 -36.48
CA ASP A 720 -53.08 -8.67 -35.72
C ASP A 720 -53.02 -8.76 -34.16
N GLU A 721 -52.85 -7.67 -33.40
CA GLU A 721 -53.62 -6.42 -33.25
C GLU A 721 -54.97 -6.54 -32.51
N ILE A 722 -55.12 -5.76 -31.43
CA ILE A 722 -56.34 -5.05 -30.98
C ILE A 722 -55.95 -4.06 -29.86
N GLU A 723 -56.57 -2.87 -29.87
CA GLU A 723 -56.31 -1.75 -28.96
C GLU A 723 -57.31 -1.72 -27.75
N GLU A 724 -57.45 -0.53 -27.14
CA GLU A 724 -58.51 -0.11 -26.18
C GLU A 724 -58.43 -0.66 -24.73
N ALA A 725 -58.67 0.15 -23.68
CA ALA A 725 -58.77 1.61 -23.60
C ALA A 725 -58.54 2.14 -22.16
N GLU A 726 -58.29 3.45 -22.09
CA GLU A 726 -58.53 4.44 -21.02
C GLU A 726 -59.21 4.00 -19.71
N ASP A 727 -58.64 4.43 -18.57
CA ASP A 727 -59.40 5.10 -17.49
C ASP A 727 -58.49 6.13 -16.79
N ASP A 728 -59.05 7.25 -16.35
CA ASP A 728 -58.30 8.44 -15.88
C ASP A 728 -58.74 8.80 -14.43
N GLY A 729 -57.83 8.66 -13.47
CA GLY A 729 -58.16 8.64 -12.03
C GLY A 729 -57.37 9.63 -11.19
N MET A 730 -57.96 10.79 -10.88
CA MET A 730 -57.34 11.86 -10.08
C MET A 730 -57.39 11.65 -8.56
N ASP A 731 -56.52 12.43 -7.89
CA ASP A 731 -56.76 13.21 -6.65
C ASP A 731 -56.45 12.64 -5.24
N VAL A 732 -55.45 13.30 -4.63
CA VAL A 732 -55.24 13.69 -3.21
C VAL A 732 -55.80 12.82 -2.08
N ASN A 733 -54.90 12.27 -1.25
CA ASN A 733 -54.40 12.94 -0.02
C ASN A 733 -53.09 12.29 0.47
#